data_AF-A0AAV6S307-F1
#
_entry.id   AF-A0AAV6S307-F1
#
_cell.length_a   1.000
_cell.length_b   1.000
_cell.length_c   1.000
_cell.angle_alpha   90.00
_cell.angle_beta   90.00
_cell.angle_gamma   90.00
#
_symmetry.space_group_name_H-M   'P 1'
#
loop_
_entity.id
_entity.type
_entity.pdbx_description
1 polymer ?
#
loop_
_entity_poly.entity_id
_entity_poly.type
_entity_poly.pdbx_seq_one_letter_code
_entity_poly.pdbx_strand_id
1 'polypeptide(L)'
;MRVGRDGERPQLASLPGALQSRGLLKHCLSVWYFVQALRRAGERWKDKTTRELLLCAISTLLKKECCEQGTHTMDDVDLAGFTMFKYLPGLDCTLPSGFEGLIENLMSELPSGVVSYNRPVTCVHWNNMSSEANTVTVECDDGEMIAADHVIVTVPLGYLKRHHSTLFSPPLPPHKLKSIGKVGFGTCNKIYVEFESPWWDSHCEVIYLLWKDEWDLSVQRSDISKSWMRKIGGFIVLPPSERNSHILCGWIAGHEAEYMETLTEREVRRSITELVCTFTGNPAISPKRILRTQWFHQPWTCGSYSYPKIGCSTQDRENIMEPLPGKGSQSQPLQVLFAGEATHPSYYGTVHGAVFSGWREADRLISHYSPIAQTNQNTKRSCGDYGIAAAHRLINAGFHNVRILEATARSGGRIKTSRLGDSVVEIGANWIHGPCKENPVFCLAQKYGLLDPEALTPENQAIDVGGHPPGLPNIFSSSGRKLNAEDIYPAQKMFSELLGESEGFQSQGGETCPSLGDFIRSEVRQRAADEWKHLDANTRSLQLCAISSMLKLECCTNGAHSLDEVALGANGLYKTLPGLDCTFPGGYEGLIKSLMSELPSGLVTYSRPVRCVHWSNSEKTRTPVIVECNDGEKITADHVIVTHAVAQLFRRFTGECEVFEMLLN
;
A
#
# COMPACT_ATOMS: atom_id res chain seq x y z
N MET A 1 14.00 -61.77 -0.90
CA MET A 1 13.87 -62.39 -2.24
C MET A 1 14.18 -61.33 -3.28
N ARG A 2 15.01 -61.65 -4.27
CA ARG A 2 15.36 -60.80 -5.42
C ARG A 2 14.20 -60.71 -6.42
N VAL A 3 14.38 -59.80 -7.39
CA VAL A 3 13.80 -59.66 -8.76
C VAL A 3 13.07 -58.31 -8.80
N GLY A 4 13.28 -57.37 -9.72
CA GLY A 4 13.93 -57.33 -11.04
C GLY A 4 13.11 -56.32 -11.89
N ARG A 5 13.73 -55.21 -12.31
CA ARG A 5 13.95 -54.78 -13.71
C ARG A 5 12.72 -54.35 -14.54
N ASP A 6 12.85 -53.12 -15.04
CA ASP A 6 12.58 -52.60 -16.39
C ASP A 6 11.18 -52.71 -17.00
N GLY A 7 10.72 -51.59 -17.60
CA GLY A 7 9.59 -51.59 -18.53
C GLY A 7 8.98 -50.22 -18.81
N GLU A 8 9.68 -49.43 -19.63
CA GLU A 8 9.19 -48.53 -20.69
C GLU A 8 7.93 -47.64 -20.53
N ARG A 9 8.10 -46.38 -20.94
CA ARG A 9 7.08 -45.34 -21.19
C ARG A 9 6.15 -45.72 -22.36
N PRO A 10 4.93 -45.13 -22.39
CA PRO A 10 4.51 -44.38 -23.58
C PRO A 10 3.95 -42.98 -23.18
N GLN A 11 4.60 -41.90 -23.61
CA GLN A 11 4.24 -41.04 -24.76
C GLN A 11 2.94 -40.24 -24.60
N LEU A 12 3.14 -38.91 -24.58
CA LEU A 12 2.13 -37.85 -24.62
C LEU A 12 1.34 -37.86 -25.94
N ALA A 13 0.03 -37.65 -25.82
CA ALA A 13 -0.82 -36.98 -26.82
C ALA A 13 -1.50 -35.81 -26.07
N SER A 14 -1.04 -34.56 -26.25
CA SER A 14 -1.53 -33.54 -27.20
C SER A 14 -2.68 -32.67 -26.63
N LEU A 15 -2.28 -31.41 -26.31
CA LEU A 15 -2.98 -30.11 -26.12
C LEU A 15 -4.40 -29.94 -26.74
N PRO A 16 -5.25 -28.92 -26.39
CA PRO A 16 -4.94 -27.53 -25.95
C PRO A 16 -5.93 -26.98 -24.86
N GLY A 17 -5.90 -25.77 -24.27
CA GLY A 17 -5.15 -24.52 -24.43
C GLY A 17 -5.83 -23.41 -23.58
N ALA A 18 -5.12 -22.27 -23.42
CA ALA A 18 -5.59 -20.95 -22.94
C ALA A 18 -5.92 -20.75 -21.45
N LEU A 19 -5.60 -19.65 -20.76
CA LEU A 19 -4.85 -18.40 -21.02
C LEU A 19 -4.78 -17.66 -19.66
N GLN A 20 -3.61 -17.06 -19.34
CA GLN A 20 -3.36 -15.71 -18.75
C GLN A 20 -4.17 -15.22 -17.51
N SER A 21 -3.63 -14.49 -16.53
CA SER A 21 -2.43 -13.63 -16.42
C SER A 21 -2.13 -13.36 -14.93
N ARG A 22 -0.85 -13.32 -14.53
CA ARG A 22 -0.36 -13.18 -13.14
C ARG A 22 0.23 -11.78 -12.93
N GLY A 23 -0.12 -11.11 -11.82
CA GLY A 23 0.50 -9.87 -11.37
C GLY A 23 1.68 -10.13 -10.42
N LEU A 24 2.76 -9.36 -10.61
CA LEU A 24 4.04 -9.43 -9.89
C LEU A 24 3.92 -9.01 -8.41
N LEU A 25 4.65 -9.77 -7.57
CA LEU A 25 4.57 -9.84 -6.11
C LEU A 25 5.24 -8.69 -5.32
N LYS A 26 4.49 -8.19 -4.33
CA LYS A 26 4.84 -7.80 -2.94
C LYS A 26 6.30 -8.11 -2.52
N HIS A 27 7.20 -7.11 -2.44
CA HIS A 27 8.65 -7.37 -2.33
C HIS A 27 9.39 -6.92 -1.04
N CYS A 28 9.03 -5.86 -0.33
CA CYS A 28 10.13 -5.10 0.33
C CYS A 28 10.36 -5.33 1.84
N LEU A 29 9.35 -5.66 2.65
CA LEU A 29 9.57 -5.97 4.09
C LEU A 29 10.16 -7.36 4.34
N SER A 30 10.05 -8.26 3.37
CA SER A 30 10.65 -9.58 3.45
C SER A 30 12.16 -9.53 3.33
N VAL A 31 12.78 -8.66 2.53
CA VAL A 31 14.15 -8.93 2.06
C VAL A 31 15.19 -8.96 3.17
N TRP A 32 15.28 -8.01 4.11
CA TRP A 32 16.35 -8.04 5.13
C TRP A 32 16.14 -9.13 6.21
N TYR A 33 14.91 -9.30 6.70
CA TYR A 33 14.60 -10.42 7.61
C TYR A 33 14.72 -11.77 6.88
N PHE A 34 14.40 -11.84 5.59
CA PHE A 34 14.63 -13.00 4.72
C PHE A 34 16.13 -13.19 4.47
N VAL A 35 16.94 -12.15 4.29
CA VAL A 35 18.42 -12.23 4.18
C VAL A 35 19.00 -12.79 5.46
N GLN A 36 18.60 -12.27 6.62
CA GLN A 36 19.07 -12.73 7.93
C GLN A 36 18.54 -14.14 8.26
N ALA A 37 17.28 -14.43 7.94
CA ALA A 37 16.69 -15.76 8.08
C ALA A 37 17.30 -16.77 7.11
N LEU A 38 17.70 -16.37 5.90
CA LEU A 38 18.40 -17.20 4.92
C LEU A 38 19.88 -17.37 5.28
N ARG A 39 20.54 -16.37 5.89
CA ARG A 39 21.86 -16.54 6.51
C ARG A 39 21.81 -17.59 7.62
N ARG A 40 20.80 -17.52 8.49
CA ARG A 40 20.55 -18.50 9.57
C ARG A 40 20.07 -19.87 9.04
N ALA A 41 19.30 -19.90 7.96
CA ALA A 41 18.85 -21.13 7.30
C ALA A 41 19.95 -21.78 6.44
N GLY A 42 20.94 -21.01 5.99
CA GLY A 42 22.11 -21.50 5.26
C GLY A 42 23.00 -22.43 6.07
N GLU A 43 22.90 -22.40 7.39
CA GLU A 43 23.51 -23.40 8.28
C GLU A 43 22.77 -24.75 8.24
N ARG A 44 21.54 -24.78 7.73
CA ARG A 44 20.68 -25.98 7.58
C ARG A 44 20.69 -26.57 6.17
N TRP A 45 21.32 -25.92 5.18
CA TRP A 45 21.42 -26.42 3.81
C TRP A 45 22.64 -27.30 3.65
N LYS A 46 22.44 -28.55 3.21
CA LYS A 46 23.49 -29.57 3.17
C LYS A 46 24.55 -29.35 2.07
N ASP A 47 24.25 -28.58 1.03
CA ASP A 47 25.15 -28.36 -0.12
C ASP A 47 25.68 -26.91 -0.19
N LYS A 48 27.01 -26.77 -0.26
CA LYS A 48 27.72 -25.48 -0.30
C LYS A 48 27.35 -24.67 -1.55
N THR A 49 27.27 -25.33 -2.70
CA THR A 49 27.00 -24.68 -3.99
C THR A 49 25.61 -24.05 -4.02
N THR A 50 24.62 -24.79 -3.52
CA THR A 50 23.23 -24.32 -3.40
C THR A 50 23.14 -23.13 -2.44
N ARG A 51 23.87 -23.17 -1.32
CA ARG A 51 23.94 -22.06 -0.37
C ARG A 51 24.51 -20.79 -1.00
N GLU A 52 25.64 -20.90 -1.70
CA GLU A 52 26.28 -19.75 -2.36
C GLU A 52 25.34 -19.13 -3.42
N LEU A 53 24.68 -19.96 -4.22
CA LEU A 53 23.73 -19.48 -5.23
C LEU A 53 22.51 -18.77 -4.62
N LEU A 54 21.96 -19.29 -3.52
CA LEU A 54 20.87 -18.63 -2.80
C LEU A 54 21.30 -17.28 -2.22
N LEU A 55 22.53 -17.17 -1.71
CA LEU A 55 23.08 -15.90 -1.24
C LEU A 55 23.28 -14.91 -2.41
N CYS A 56 23.67 -15.36 -3.60
CA CYS A 56 23.73 -14.50 -4.78
C CYS A 56 22.34 -14.00 -5.21
N ALA A 57 21.31 -14.85 -5.10
CA ALA A 57 19.93 -14.44 -5.34
C ALA A 57 19.48 -13.36 -4.36
N ILE A 58 19.86 -13.50 -3.08
CA ILE A 58 19.62 -12.47 -2.07
C ILE A 58 20.34 -11.15 -2.39
N SER A 59 21.61 -11.19 -2.81
CA SER A 59 22.33 -9.99 -3.28
C SER A 59 21.53 -9.26 -4.37
N THR A 60 20.99 -10.02 -5.31
CA THR A 60 20.15 -9.49 -6.41
C THR A 60 18.87 -8.82 -5.90
N LEU A 61 18.21 -9.42 -4.91
CA LEU A 61 17.02 -8.83 -4.27
C LEU A 61 17.37 -7.56 -3.50
N LEU A 62 18.50 -7.52 -2.78
CA LEU A 62 18.96 -6.31 -2.10
C LEU A 62 19.24 -5.16 -3.06
N LYS A 63 19.76 -5.43 -4.27
CA LYS A 63 19.92 -4.41 -5.33
C LYS A 63 18.59 -3.85 -5.79
N LYS A 64 17.56 -4.69 -5.90
CA LYS A 64 16.19 -4.24 -6.21
C LYS A 64 15.65 -3.36 -5.07
N GLU A 65 15.81 -3.74 -3.82
CA GLU A 65 15.41 -2.92 -2.67
C GLU A 65 16.12 -1.57 -2.62
N CYS A 66 17.42 -1.54 -2.97
CA CYS A 66 18.15 -0.29 -3.12
C CYS A 66 17.51 0.63 -4.17
N CYS A 67 16.93 0.08 -5.23
CA CYS A 67 16.17 0.85 -6.22
C CYS A 67 14.88 1.39 -5.62
N GLU A 68 14.08 0.58 -4.93
CA GLU A 68 12.83 1.04 -4.30
C GLU A 68 13.06 2.16 -3.26
N GLN A 69 14.20 2.13 -2.56
CA GLN A 69 14.59 3.15 -1.58
C GLN A 69 15.45 4.28 -2.18
N GLY A 70 15.91 4.16 -3.43
CA GLY A 70 16.81 5.12 -4.05
C GLY A 70 18.17 5.24 -3.33
N THR A 71 18.61 4.20 -2.62
CA THR A 71 19.84 4.21 -1.80
C THR A 71 20.99 3.46 -2.49
N HIS A 72 22.23 3.74 -2.09
CA HIS A 72 23.39 2.96 -2.52
C HIS A 72 23.45 1.59 -1.83
N THR A 73 23.15 1.52 -0.55
CA THR A 73 23.09 0.25 0.18
C THR A 73 21.91 0.25 1.15
N MET A 74 21.34 -0.94 1.39
CA MET A 74 20.35 -1.13 2.46
C MET A 74 20.96 -0.87 3.84
N ASP A 75 22.29 -0.89 3.97
CA ASP A 75 23.00 -0.50 5.20
C ASP A 75 22.90 1.00 5.50
N ASP A 76 22.43 1.83 4.57
CA ASP A 76 22.19 3.27 4.80
C ASP A 76 20.75 3.54 5.27
N VAL A 77 19.89 2.53 5.26
CA VAL A 77 18.46 2.65 5.58
C VAL A 77 18.23 2.35 7.07
N ASP A 78 17.57 3.26 7.76
CA ASP A 78 17.18 3.09 9.15
C ASP A 78 16.12 2.00 9.29
N LEU A 79 16.34 1.03 10.18
CA LEU A 79 15.44 -0.12 10.34
C LEU A 79 14.06 0.29 10.86
N ALA A 80 13.98 1.20 11.84
CA ALA A 80 12.72 1.68 12.37
C ALA A 80 12.05 2.64 11.37
N GLY A 81 12.84 3.48 10.72
CA GLY A 81 12.36 4.37 9.66
C GLY A 81 11.77 3.61 8.46
N PHE A 82 12.33 2.44 8.12
CA PHE A 82 11.84 1.58 7.03
C PHE A 82 10.42 1.06 7.30
N THR A 83 10.07 0.76 8.56
CA THR A 83 8.72 0.30 8.91
C THR A 83 7.68 1.43 8.95
N MET A 84 8.10 2.69 8.85
CA MET A 84 7.17 3.83 8.80
C MET A 84 6.41 3.93 7.48
N PHE A 85 6.91 3.31 6.40
CA PHE A 85 6.23 3.31 5.11
C PHE A 85 4.97 2.42 5.18
N LYS A 86 3.82 2.98 4.82
CA LYS A 86 2.55 2.27 4.84
C LYS A 86 2.19 1.82 3.42
N TYR A 87 1.95 0.52 3.24
CA TYR A 87 1.47 -0.01 1.97
C TYR A 87 -0.04 0.17 1.83
N LEU A 88 -0.49 0.43 0.61
CA LEU A 88 -1.91 0.52 0.28
C LEU A 88 -2.39 -0.82 -0.28
N PRO A 89 -3.62 -1.27 0.07
CA PRO A 89 -4.17 -2.49 -0.49
C PRO A 89 -4.48 -2.30 -1.99
N GLY A 90 -4.25 -3.34 -2.78
CA GLY A 90 -4.41 -3.33 -4.24
C GLY A 90 -3.18 -3.92 -4.93
N LEU A 91 -3.32 -4.26 -6.21
CA LEU A 91 -2.17 -4.58 -7.07
C LEU A 91 -1.59 -3.28 -7.64
N ASP A 92 -0.27 -3.23 -7.81
CA ASP A 92 0.37 -2.16 -8.54
C ASP A 92 -0.16 -2.12 -9.97
N CYS A 93 -0.44 -0.92 -10.46
CA CYS A 93 -0.93 -0.69 -11.81
C CYS A 93 -0.06 0.34 -12.52
N THR A 94 -0.04 0.25 -13.85
CA THR A 94 0.57 1.25 -14.71
C THR A 94 -0.54 2.02 -15.42
N LEU A 95 -0.28 3.29 -15.72
CA LEU A 95 -1.17 4.09 -16.56
C LEU A 95 -0.79 3.85 -18.01
N PRO A 96 -1.70 3.32 -18.87
CA PRO A 96 -1.38 3.01 -20.27
C PRO A 96 -0.87 4.22 -21.07
N SER A 97 -1.32 5.43 -20.73
CA SER A 97 -0.88 6.70 -21.32
C SER A 97 0.33 7.34 -20.62
N GLY A 98 0.95 6.63 -19.66
CA GLY A 98 1.98 7.19 -18.79
C GLY A 98 1.41 8.09 -17.67
N PHE A 99 2.28 8.45 -16.73
CA PHE A 99 1.93 9.34 -15.61
C PHE A 99 1.76 10.81 -16.04
N GLU A 100 2.27 11.21 -17.20
CA GLU A 100 2.14 12.58 -17.70
C GLU A 100 0.68 12.95 -17.96
N GLY A 101 -0.14 12.02 -18.49
CA GLY A 101 -1.57 12.26 -18.67
C GLY A 101 -2.33 12.55 -17.36
N LEU A 102 -1.84 12.10 -16.21
CA LEU A 102 -2.40 12.49 -14.91
C LEU A 102 -2.12 13.99 -14.63
N ILE A 103 -0.89 14.43 -14.91
CA ILE A 103 -0.49 15.83 -14.72
C ILE A 103 -1.22 16.74 -15.70
N GLU A 104 -1.32 16.37 -16.97
CA GLU A 104 -2.05 17.13 -17.99
C GLU A 104 -3.52 17.36 -17.59
N ASN A 105 -4.18 16.32 -17.08
CA ASN A 105 -5.56 16.46 -16.60
C ASN A 105 -5.65 17.40 -15.39
N LEU A 106 -4.79 17.25 -14.39
CA LEU A 106 -4.76 18.16 -13.23
C LEU A 106 -4.48 19.61 -13.64
N MET A 107 -3.60 19.82 -14.62
CA MET A 107 -3.28 21.14 -15.17
C MET A 107 -4.45 21.75 -15.94
N SER A 108 -5.24 20.93 -16.64
CA SER A 108 -6.41 21.40 -17.40
C SER A 108 -7.55 21.92 -16.51
N GLU A 109 -7.56 21.53 -15.23
CA GLU A 109 -8.53 22.02 -14.24
C GLU A 109 -8.13 23.39 -13.66
N LEU A 110 -6.90 23.86 -13.88
CA LEU A 110 -6.42 25.15 -13.39
C LEU A 110 -6.77 26.28 -14.37
N PRO A 111 -7.13 27.49 -13.88
CA PRO A 111 -7.33 28.64 -14.75
C PRO A 111 -6.08 28.98 -15.57
N SER A 112 -6.28 29.40 -16.82
CA SER A 112 -5.19 29.80 -17.71
C SER A 112 -4.38 30.94 -17.09
N GLY A 113 -3.05 30.83 -17.12
CA GLY A 113 -2.13 31.87 -16.63
C GLY A 113 -1.77 31.77 -15.14
N VAL A 114 -2.31 30.80 -14.39
CA VAL A 114 -1.95 30.57 -12.97
C VAL A 114 -0.58 29.90 -12.83
N VAL A 115 -0.15 29.11 -13.83
CA VAL A 115 1.15 28.44 -13.82
C VAL A 115 2.14 29.16 -14.73
N SER A 116 3.30 29.49 -14.17
CA SER A 116 4.43 30.08 -14.89
C SER A 116 5.55 29.08 -15.02
N TYR A 117 5.91 28.74 -16.26
CA TYR A 117 7.04 27.88 -16.58
C TYR A 117 8.32 28.69 -16.82
N ASN A 118 9.47 28.01 -16.78
CA ASN A 118 10.79 28.63 -17.00
C ASN A 118 11.05 29.82 -16.06
N ARG A 119 10.61 29.70 -14.81
CA ARG A 119 10.75 30.72 -13.77
C ARG A 119 11.46 30.16 -12.52
N PRO A 120 12.78 29.92 -12.57
CA PRO A 120 13.52 29.45 -11.41
C PRO A 120 13.43 30.42 -10.23
N VAL A 121 13.03 29.92 -9.07
CA VAL A 121 13.03 30.68 -7.81
C VAL A 121 14.43 30.63 -7.20
N THR A 122 14.99 31.80 -6.89
CA THR A 122 16.31 31.95 -6.26
C THR A 122 16.22 32.12 -4.76
N CYS A 123 15.21 32.86 -4.26
CA CYS A 123 15.04 33.12 -2.83
C CYS A 123 13.57 33.32 -2.43
N VAL A 124 13.19 32.81 -1.26
CA VAL A 124 11.93 33.10 -0.57
C VAL A 124 12.25 33.99 0.63
N HIS A 125 11.86 35.26 0.52
CA HIS A 125 11.99 36.28 1.54
C HIS A 125 10.77 36.24 2.47
N TRP A 126 10.95 35.70 3.68
CA TRP A 126 9.93 35.59 4.72
C TRP A 126 10.36 36.36 5.97
N ASN A 127 9.49 36.46 6.98
CA ASN A 127 9.76 37.28 8.16
C ASN A 127 9.74 36.45 9.46
N ASN A 128 10.84 36.49 10.22
CA ASN A 128 10.92 35.86 11.54
C ASN A 128 10.83 36.85 12.70
N MET A 129 10.77 38.16 12.43
CA MET A 129 10.67 39.24 13.42
C MET A 129 9.29 39.89 13.40
N SER A 130 8.87 40.52 14.49
CA SER A 130 7.65 41.33 14.57
C SER A 130 7.79 42.60 13.71
N SER A 131 7.63 42.48 12.39
CA SER A 131 7.52 43.61 11.47
C SER A 131 6.07 43.72 10.99
N GLU A 132 5.63 44.95 10.69
CA GLU A 132 4.26 45.28 10.28
C GLU A 132 3.91 44.77 8.86
N ALA A 133 4.89 44.25 8.11
CA ALA A 133 4.69 43.67 6.80
C ALA A 133 4.56 42.13 6.90
N ASN A 134 3.34 41.64 6.71
CA ASN A 134 3.00 40.21 6.78
C ASN A 134 3.29 39.42 5.49
N THR A 135 3.72 40.10 4.43
CA THR A 135 3.86 39.54 3.06
C THR A 135 5.18 38.83 2.86
N VAL A 136 5.13 37.62 2.29
CA VAL A 136 6.29 36.86 1.79
C VAL A 136 6.59 37.32 0.36
N THR A 137 7.86 37.39 -0.02
CA THR A 137 8.25 37.73 -1.41
C THR A 137 9.11 36.62 -2.01
N VAL A 138 8.80 36.20 -3.24
CA VAL A 138 9.53 35.19 -4.00
C VAL A 138 10.37 35.89 -5.08
N GLU A 139 11.67 35.71 -5.03
CA GLU A 139 12.64 36.21 -6.00
C GLU A 139 12.91 35.14 -7.08
N CYS A 140 12.83 35.54 -8.34
CA CYS A 140 13.17 34.70 -9.49
C CYS A 140 14.58 35.03 -10.03
N ASP A 141 15.14 34.15 -10.87
CA ASP A 141 16.50 34.31 -11.42
C ASP A 141 16.67 35.50 -12.39
N ASP A 142 15.56 35.98 -12.96
CA ASP A 142 15.49 37.21 -13.76
C ASP A 142 15.39 38.50 -12.92
N GLY A 143 15.33 38.37 -11.59
CA GLY A 143 15.21 39.48 -10.63
C GLY A 143 13.77 39.92 -10.34
N GLU A 144 12.76 39.26 -10.88
CA GLU A 144 11.36 39.54 -10.56
C GLU A 144 11.04 39.18 -9.09
N MET A 145 10.27 40.05 -8.43
CA MET A 145 9.82 39.89 -7.06
C MET A 145 8.30 39.69 -7.01
N ILE A 146 7.86 38.51 -6.58
CA ILE A 146 6.45 38.14 -6.49
C ILE A 146 6.00 38.20 -5.03
N ALA A 147 5.11 39.13 -4.70
CA ALA A 147 4.54 39.22 -3.35
C ALA A 147 3.38 38.23 -3.16
N ALA A 148 3.34 37.57 -2.00
CA ALA A 148 2.28 36.65 -1.62
C ALA A 148 2.01 36.70 -0.11
N ASP A 149 0.78 36.38 0.30
CA ASP A 149 0.47 36.22 1.72
C ASP A 149 1.11 34.94 2.30
N HIS A 150 1.15 33.87 1.50
CA HIS A 150 1.71 32.56 1.86
C HIS A 150 2.45 31.94 0.69
N VAL A 151 3.48 31.14 0.96
CA VAL A 151 4.21 30.34 -0.03
C VAL A 151 4.21 28.87 0.36
N ILE A 152 3.76 27.99 -0.53
CA ILE A 152 3.92 26.53 -0.38
C ILE A 152 5.15 26.10 -1.19
N VAL A 153 6.16 25.61 -0.51
CA VAL A 153 7.39 25.10 -1.10
C VAL A 153 7.25 23.61 -1.38
N THR A 154 7.38 23.22 -2.65
CA THR A 154 7.30 21.82 -3.12
C THR A 154 8.58 21.35 -3.80
N VAL A 155 9.70 22.08 -3.63
CA VAL A 155 10.97 21.71 -4.25
C VAL A 155 11.43 20.32 -3.77
N PRO A 156 12.03 19.49 -4.64
CA PRO A 156 12.56 18.19 -4.24
C PRO A 156 13.56 18.31 -3.08
N LEU A 157 13.59 17.32 -2.19
CA LEU A 157 14.48 17.34 -1.03
C LEU A 157 15.96 17.42 -1.45
N GLY A 158 16.36 16.83 -2.58
CA GLY A 158 17.71 16.97 -3.13
C GLY A 158 18.06 18.42 -3.46
N TYR A 159 17.13 19.14 -4.11
CA TYR A 159 17.29 20.57 -4.39
C TYR A 159 17.38 21.36 -3.08
N LEU A 160 16.49 21.10 -2.13
CA LEU A 160 16.49 21.76 -0.83
C LEU A 160 17.81 21.53 -0.07
N LYS A 161 18.35 20.30 -0.05
CA LYS A 161 19.64 19.98 0.56
C LYS A 161 20.81 20.79 -0.03
N ARG A 162 20.78 21.06 -1.34
CA ARG A 162 21.84 21.80 -2.03
C ARG A 162 21.68 23.32 -1.91
N HIS A 163 20.44 23.82 -1.87
CA HIS A 163 20.13 25.23 -2.04
C HIS A 163 19.46 25.90 -0.82
N HIS A 164 19.22 25.20 0.30
CA HIS A 164 18.53 25.79 1.47
C HIS A 164 19.21 27.04 2.04
N SER A 165 20.52 27.23 1.82
CA SER A 165 21.27 28.40 2.28
C SER A 165 21.03 29.66 1.47
N THR A 166 20.63 29.52 0.20
CA THR A 166 20.34 30.64 -0.71
C THR A 166 18.84 30.80 -0.95
N LEU A 167 18.07 29.70 -0.84
CA LEU A 167 16.64 29.65 -1.15
C LEU A 167 15.74 30.34 -0.11
N PHE A 168 16.23 30.63 1.10
CA PHE A 168 15.44 31.25 2.16
C PHE A 168 16.17 32.41 2.82
N SER A 169 15.47 33.53 2.96
CA SER A 169 15.92 34.70 3.70
C SER A 169 14.80 35.16 4.65
N PRO A 170 14.99 35.16 5.99
CA PRO A 170 16.15 34.66 6.71
C PRO A 170 16.32 33.12 6.55
N PRO A 171 17.48 32.55 6.95
CA PRO A 171 17.70 31.11 6.87
C PRO A 171 16.67 30.29 7.66
N LEU A 172 16.44 29.04 7.22
CA LEU A 172 15.57 28.10 7.92
C LEU A 172 16.04 27.84 9.36
N PRO A 173 15.13 27.55 10.31
CA PRO A 173 15.49 27.23 11.68
C PRO A 173 16.48 26.05 11.81
N PRO A 174 17.41 26.07 12.80
CA PRO A 174 18.45 25.06 12.94
C PRO A 174 17.94 23.61 13.05
N HIS A 175 16.80 23.38 13.72
CA HIS A 175 16.22 22.04 13.84
C HIS A 175 15.73 21.50 12.49
N LYS A 176 15.08 22.35 11.69
CA LYS A 176 14.65 22.00 10.32
C LYS A 176 15.86 21.71 9.43
N LEU A 177 16.92 22.51 9.49
CA LEU A 177 18.17 22.26 8.75
C LEU A 177 18.83 20.92 9.14
N LYS A 178 18.92 20.62 10.44
CA LYS A 178 19.44 19.35 10.94
C LYS A 178 18.63 18.17 10.39
N SER A 179 17.31 18.28 10.38
CA SER A 179 16.44 17.21 9.87
C SER A 179 16.49 17.08 8.34
N ILE A 180 16.59 18.19 7.59
CA ILE A 180 16.88 18.17 6.14
C ILE A 180 18.17 17.38 5.88
N GLY A 181 19.20 17.54 6.70
CA GLY A 181 20.45 16.77 6.58
C GLY A 181 20.29 15.27 6.84
N LYS A 182 19.43 14.90 7.79
CA LYS A 182 19.21 13.51 8.24
C LYS A 182 18.31 12.68 7.34
N VAL A 183 17.29 13.27 6.70
CA VAL A 183 16.45 12.51 5.77
C VAL A 183 17.29 12.14 4.54
N GLY A 184 17.25 10.87 4.13
CA GLY A 184 17.95 10.39 2.95
C GLY A 184 17.33 10.95 1.69
N PHE A 185 18.16 11.30 0.71
CA PHE A 185 17.71 11.59 -0.65
C PHE A 185 18.75 11.00 -1.57
N GLY A 186 18.35 10.03 -2.38
CA GLY A 186 19.29 9.30 -3.23
C GLY A 186 18.79 9.14 -4.64
N THR A 187 19.52 8.34 -5.41
CA THR A 187 19.40 8.28 -6.87
C THR A 187 18.98 6.89 -7.29
N CYS A 188 17.90 6.78 -8.06
CA CYS A 188 17.51 5.60 -8.82
C CYS A 188 17.21 5.99 -10.26
N ASN A 189 17.96 5.41 -11.20
CA ASN A 189 17.76 5.60 -12.61
C ASN A 189 17.16 4.37 -13.28
N LYS A 190 16.47 4.62 -14.39
CA LYS A 190 16.02 3.60 -15.33
C LYS A 190 16.94 3.55 -16.53
N ILE A 191 17.18 2.36 -17.06
CA ILE A 191 17.84 2.12 -18.33
C ILE A 191 16.95 1.26 -19.22
N TYR A 192 16.55 1.81 -20.37
CA TYR A 192 15.81 1.11 -21.40
C TYR A 192 16.78 0.64 -22.47
N VAL A 193 16.65 -0.62 -22.86
CA VAL A 193 17.55 -1.28 -23.80
C VAL A 193 16.71 -1.95 -24.87
N GLU A 194 16.84 -1.51 -26.11
CA GLU A 194 16.14 -2.09 -27.25
C GLU A 194 17.06 -3.04 -28.01
N PHE A 195 16.51 -4.17 -28.48
CA PHE A 195 17.20 -5.15 -29.31
C PHE A 195 16.51 -5.32 -30.66
N GLU A 196 17.27 -5.74 -31.67
CA GLU A 196 16.72 -6.06 -33.00
C GLU A 196 15.81 -7.31 -32.96
N SER A 197 16.15 -8.26 -32.10
CA SER A 197 15.38 -9.48 -31.85
C SER A 197 15.43 -9.85 -30.37
N PRO A 198 14.37 -10.44 -29.80
CA PRO A 198 14.37 -10.84 -28.40
C PRO A 198 15.32 -12.03 -28.21
N TRP A 199 16.17 -11.95 -27.19
CA TRP A 199 17.01 -13.07 -26.75
C TRP A 199 16.44 -13.82 -25.54
N TRP A 200 15.23 -13.41 -25.11
CA TRP A 200 14.46 -13.99 -24.02
C TRP A 200 13.20 -14.68 -24.54
N ASP A 201 12.57 -15.50 -23.71
CA ASP A 201 11.36 -16.24 -24.06
C ASP A 201 10.14 -15.34 -24.28
N SER A 202 9.23 -15.74 -25.17
CA SER A 202 8.05 -14.94 -25.56
C SER A 202 7.06 -14.62 -24.44
N HIS A 203 7.08 -15.39 -23.33
CA HIS A 203 6.24 -15.18 -22.15
C HIS A 203 7.06 -14.65 -20.95
N CYS A 204 8.31 -14.24 -21.18
CA CYS A 204 9.15 -13.67 -20.14
C CYS A 204 8.69 -12.25 -19.79
N GLU A 205 8.39 -12.02 -18.52
CA GLU A 205 8.05 -10.69 -17.99
C GLU A 205 9.22 -10.05 -17.24
N VAL A 206 10.08 -10.86 -16.61
CA VAL A 206 11.19 -10.41 -15.78
C VAL A 206 12.40 -11.32 -15.96
N ILE A 207 13.58 -10.71 -16.02
CA ILE A 207 14.90 -11.34 -16.11
C ILE A 207 15.70 -10.95 -14.87
N TYR A 208 16.26 -11.93 -14.16
CA TYR A 208 17.13 -11.69 -13.00
C TYR A 208 18.59 -12.04 -13.35
N LEU A 209 19.53 -11.21 -12.88
CA LEU A 209 20.96 -11.36 -13.13
C LEU A 209 21.70 -11.71 -11.83
N LEU A 210 22.14 -12.96 -11.69
CA LEU A 210 22.81 -13.46 -10.49
C LEU A 210 24.33 -13.53 -10.68
N TRP A 211 25.07 -12.67 -9.98
CA TRP A 211 26.53 -12.72 -9.95
C TRP A 211 27.02 -13.76 -8.95
N LYS A 212 27.67 -14.82 -9.45
CA LYS A 212 28.08 -16.00 -8.64
C LYS A 212 29.15 -15.68 -7.59
N ASP A 213 29.87 -14.57 -7.76
CA ASP A 213 30.91 -14.08 -6.86
C ASP A 213 30.38 -13.18 -5.72
N GLU A 214 29.07 -12.92 -5.64
CA GLU A 214 28.44 -12.05 -4.63
C GLU A 214 27.76 -12.81 -3.48
N TRP A 215 28.16 -14.06 -3.21
CA TRP A 215 27.57 -14.88 -2.16
C TRP A 215 27.90 -14.39 -0.74
N ASP A 216 28.94 -13.58 -0.55
CA ASP A 216 29.37 -13.10 0.76
C ASP A 216 28.46 -11.99 1.33
N LEU A 217 27.56 -11.45 0.48
CA LEU A 217 26.62 -10.37 0.82
C LEU A 217 27.31 -9.14 1.42
N SER A 218 28.60 -8.96 1.18
CA SER A 218 29.34 -7.80 1.64
C SER A 218 29.17 -6.67 0.64
N VAL A 219 29.16 -5.42 1.11
CA VAL A 219 29.28 -4.27 0.21
C VAL A 219 30.69 -4.29 -0.35
N GLN A 220 30.84 -4.92 -1.51
CA GLN A 220 32.09 -4.99 -2.24
C GLN A 220 32.50 -3.57 -2.64
N ARG A 221 33.51 -3.01 -1.94
CA ARG A 221 34.17 -1.74 -2.29
C ARG A 221 35.04 -1.92 -3.53
N SER A 222 34.40 -2.31 -4.62
CA SER A 222 35.00 -2.44 -5.92
C SER A 222 35.08 -1.07 -6.59
N ASP A 223 36.04 -0.91 -7.48
CA ASP A 223 36.16 0.26 -8.34
C ASP A 223 34.89 0.42 -9.19
N ILE A 224 34.05 1.41 -8.85
CA ILE A 224 32.75 1.66 -9.49
C ILE A 224 32.90 1.74 -11.02
N SER A 225 34.01 2.28 -11.52
CA SER A 225 34.25 2.37 -12.97
C SER A 225 34.26 1.02 -13.69
N LYS A 226 34.56 -0.06 -12.97
CA LYS A 226 34.64 -1.44 -13.47
C LYS A 226 33.42 -2.29 -13.09
N SER A 227 32.68 -1.90 -12.06
CA SER A 227 31.64 -2.74 -11.46
C SER A 227 30.24 -2.13 -11.46
N TRP A 228 30.05 -0.87 -11.87
CA TRP A 228 28.74 -0.19 -11.77
C TRP A 228 27.59 -1.00 -12.41
N MET A 229 27.82 -1.64 -13.57
CA MET A 229 26.80 -2.43 -14.26
C MET A 229 26.33 -3.65 -13.45
N ARG A 230 27.15 -4.14 -12.51
CA ARG A 230 26.77 -5.23 -11.61
C ARG A 230 25.63 -4.83 -10.67
N LYS A 231 25.40 -3.53 -10.47
CA LYS A 231 24.28 -3.00 -9.69
C LYS A 231 22.92 -3.28 -10.32
N ILE A 232 22.87 -3.50 -11.64
CA ILE A 232 21.64 -3.89 -12.35
C ILE A 232 21.31 -5.34 -11.97
N GLY A 233 20.29 -5.51 -11.12
CA GLY A 233 19.85 -6.83 -10.65
C GLY A 233 18.98 -7.60 -11.65
N GLY A 234 18.46 -6.92 -12.68
CA GLY A 234 17.53 -7.52 -13.62
C GLY A 234 16.86 -6.52 -14.55
N PHE A 235 15.98 -7.05 -15.39
CA PHE A 235 15.18 -6.30 -16.34
C PHE A 235 13.72 -6.72 -16.29
N ILE A 236 12.81 -5.78 -16.46
CA ILE A 236 11.41 -6.05 -16.81
C ILE A 236 11.29 -5.97 -18.34
N VAL A 237 10.63 -6.95 -18.94
CA VAL A 237 10.29 -6.97 -20.36
C VAL A 237 9.09 -6.06 -20.57
N LEU A 238 9.24 -4.99 -21.36
CA LEU A 238 8.11 -4.12 -21.67
C LEU A 238 7.23 -4.77 -22.74
N PRO A 239 5.90 -4.78 -22.55
CA PRO A 239 5.00 -5.29 -23.55
C PRO A 239 5.12 -4.45 -24.84
N PRO A 240 5.08 -5.07 -26.02
CA PRO A 240 5.24 -4.35 -27.28
C PRO A 240 4.08 -3.37 -27.48
N SER A 241 4.37 -2.06 -27.48
CA SER A 241 3.42 -1.01 -27.86
C SER A 241 3.18 -0.99 -29.38
N GLU A 242 4.17 -1.46 -30.16
CA GLU A 242 4.13 -1.62 -31.62
C GLU A 242 4.53 -3.05 -31.99
N ARG A 243 4.04 -3.56 -33.13
CA ARG A 243 4.49 -4.85 -33.69
C ARG A 243 6.00 -4.74 -33.95
N ASN A 244 6.83 -5.47 -33.18
CA ASN A 244 8.30 -5.58 -33.28
C ASN A 244 9.14 -4.70 -32.35
N SER A 245 8.60 -4.19 -31.23
CA SER A 245 9.43 -3.56 -30.20
C SER A 245 9.92 -4.58 -29.16
N HIS A 246 11.24 -4.68 -28.96
CA HIS A 246 11.89 -5.60 -28.00
C HIS A 246 12.69 -4.80 -26.96
N ILE A 247 12.00 -4.31 -25.93
CA ILE A 247 12.58 -3.39 -24.94
C ILE A 247 12.63 -4.03 -23.57
N LEU A 248 13.79 -3.90 -22.93
CA LEU A 248 14.02 -4.20 -21.52
C LEU A 248 14.14 -2.89 -20.72
N CYS A 249 13.52 -2.85 -19.54
CA CYS A 249 13.72 -1.78 -18.56
C CYS A 249 14.49 -2.32 -17.36
N GLY A 250 15.66 -1.76 -17.07
CA GLY A 250 16.46 -2.06 -15.88
C GLY A 250 16.47 -0.89 -14.91
N TRP A 251 16.72 -1.16 -13.64
CA TRP A 251 16.88 -0.16 -12.59
C TRP A 251 18.29 -0.22 -12.02
N ILE A 252 18.81 0.95 -11.67
CA ILE A 252 20.11 1.10 -11.01
C ILE A 252 20.01 2.21 -9.98
N ALA A 253 20.54 1.99 -8.78
CA ALA A 253 20.49 2.96 -7.69
C ALA A 253 21.84 3.21 -7.03
N GLY A 254 21.94 4.33 -6.31
CA GLY A 254 23.13 4.72 -5.56
C GLY A 254 24.22 5.36 -6.41
N HIS A 255 25.45 5.31 -5.89
CA HIS A 255 26.63 5.87 -6.52
C HIS A 255 26.92 5.27 -7.91
N GLU A 256 26.53 4.03 -8.16
CA GLU A 256 26.63 3.40 -9.48
C GLU A 256 25.68 4.04 -10.49
N ALA A 257 24.49 4.46 -10.05
CA ALA A 257 23.56 5.22 -10.88
C ALA A 257 24.12 6.60 -11.19
N GLU A 258 24.67 7.31 -10.19
CA GLU A 258 25.31 8.61 -10.34
C GLU A 258 26.51 8.54 -11.29
N TYR A 259 27.33 7.50 -11.17
CA TYR A 259 28.45 7.25 -12.07
C TYR A 259 27.99 6.99 -13.52
N MET A 260 26.95 6.17 -13.72
CA MET A 260 26.39 5.90 -15.04
C MET A 260 25.95 7.19 -15.75
N GLU A 261 25.45 8.18 -15.03
CA GLU A 261 25.05 9.47 -15.62
C GLU A 261 26.22 10.20 -16.28
N THR A 262 27.44 10.06 -15.73
CA THR A 262 28.67 10.71 -16.25
C THR A 262 29.23 10.07 -17.53
N LEU A 263 28.80 8.84 -17.85
CA LEU A 263 29.33 8.08 -18.98
C LEU A 263 28.72 8.51 -20.31
N THR A 264 29.46 8.41 -21.41
CA THR A 264 28.87 8.60 -22.73
C THR A 264 27.88 7.48 -23.08
N GLU A 265 26.95 7.73 -24.01
CA GLU A 265 26.02 6.69 -24.49
C GLU A 265 26.77 5.45 -25.03
N ARG A 266 27.89 5.67 -25.73
CA ARG A 266 28.76 4.61 -26.26
C ARG A 266 29.34 3.73 -25.16
N GLU A 267 29.77 4.33 -24.04
CA GLU A 267 30.31 3.59 -22.91
C GLU A 267 29.25 2.76 -22.20
N VAL A 268 28.07 3.34 -21.97
CA VAL A 268 26.93 2.59 -21.41
C VAL A 268 26.51 1.46 -22.33
N ARG A 269 26.43 1.68 -23.65
CA ARG A 269 26.12 0.61 -24.61
C ARG A 269 27.13 -0.52 -24.58
N ARG A 270 28.42 -0.20 -24.47
CA ARG A 270 29.47 -1.21 -24.32
C ARG A 270 29.29 -2.02 -23.04
N SER A 271 29.07 -1.38 -21.90
CA SER A 271 28.87 -2.08 -20.62
C SER A 271 27.61 -2.94 -20.61
N ILE A 272 26.50 -2.47 -21.19
CA ILE A 272 25.28 -3.28 -21.29
C ILE A 272 25.45 -4.44 -22.28
N THR A 273 26.19 -4.26 -23.37
CA THR A 273 26.56 -5.37 -24.26
C THR A 273 27.36 -6.42 -23.49
N GLU A 274 28.39 -6.00 -22.75
CA GLU A 274 29.21 -6.88 -21.92
C GLU A 274 28.36 -7.64 -20.88
N LEU A 275 27.45 -6.94 -20.21
CA LEU A 275 26.50 -7.52 -19.25
C LEU A 275 25.65 -8.62 -19.90
N VAL A 276 25.00 -8.32 -21.02
CA VAL A 276 24.12 -9.28 -21.72
C VAL A 276 24.92 -10.46 -22.25
N CYS A 277 26.08 -10.23 -22.87
CA CYS A 277 26.97 -11.30 -23.34
C CYS A 277 27.43 -12.21 -22.18
N THR A 278 27.71 -11.64 -21.00
CA THR A 278 28.12 -12.40 -19.82
C THR A 278 27.03 -13.38 -19.36
N PHE A 279 25.77 -12.94 -19.32
CA PHE A 279 24.66 -13.75 -18.83
C PHE A 279 24.03 -14.69 -19.88
N THR A 280 24.19 -14.38 -21.16
CA THR A 280 23.66 -15.22 -22.26
C THR A 280 24.71 -16.16 -22.84
N GLY A 281 26.00 -15.88 -22.65
CA GLY A 281 27.10 -16.58 -23.31
C GLY A 281 27.20 -16.33 -24.82
N ASN A 282 26.40 -15.39 -25.37
CA ASN A 282 26.33 -15.12 -26.80
C ASN A 282 26.94 -13.75 -27.12
N PRO A 283 28.13 -13.70 -27.76
CA PRO A 283 28.81 -12.43 -28.07
C PRO A 283 28.15 -11.65 -29.22
N ALA A 284 27.19 -12.24 -29.94
CA ALA A 284 26.50 -11.59 -31.06
C ALA A 284 25.35 -10.68 -30.61
N ILE A 285 24.92 -10.76 -29.35
CA ILE A 285 23.81 -9.94 -28.84
C ILE A 285 24.34 -8.54 -28.54
N SER A 286 23.78 -7.53 -29.21
CA SER A 286 24.10 -6.13 -28.96
C SER A 286 22.84 -5.26 -28.90
N PRO A 287 22.75 -4.30 -27.97
CA PRO A 287 21.67 -3.32 -27.95
C PRO A 287 21.66 -2.44 -29.20
N LYS A 288 20.47 -2.25 -29.77
CA LYS A 288 20.20 -1.32 -30.87
C LYS A 288 20.21 0.13 -30.39
N ARG A 289 19.43 0.42 -29.35
CA ARG A 289 19.31 1.74 -28.71
C ARG A 289 19.30 1.62 -27.20
N ILE A 290 19.79 2.66 -26.53
CA ILE A 290 19.74 2.78 -25.08
C ILE A 290 19.20 4.16 -24.72
N LEU A 291 18.26 4.18 -23.77
CA LEU A 291 17.78 5.40 -23.14
C LEU A 291 17.97 5.26 -21.63
N ARG A 292 18.47 6.29 -20.95
CA ARG A 292 18.65 6.27 -19.49
C ARG A 292 18.22 7.58 -18.86
N THR A 293 17.73 7.52 -17.63
CA THR A 293 17.45 8.73 -16.83
C THR A 293 18.73 9.25 -16.16
N GLN A 294 18.73 10.52 -15.77
CA GLN A 294 19.86 11.19 -15.13
C GLN A 294 19.43 12.07 -13.95
N TRP A 295 18.67 11.50 -13.01
CA TRP A 295 18.00 12.26 -11.96
C TRP A 295 18.96 13.02 -11.02
N PHE A 296 20.20 12.56 -10.84
CA PHE A 296 21.17 13.20 -9.96
C PHE A 296 21.75 14.48 -10.55
N HIS A 297 22.15 14.47 -11.82
CA HIS A 297 22.68 15.64 -12.51
C HIS A 297 21.58 16.60 -13.01
N GLN A 298 20.30 16.22 -12.95
CA GLN A 298 19.19 17.13 -13.23
C GLN A 298 19.15 18.25 -12.16
N PRO A 299 19.31 19.53 -12.56
CA PRO A 299 19.52 20.62 -11.61
C PRO A 299 18.32 20.88 -10.70
N TRP A 300 17.11 20.55 -11.15
CA TRP A 300 15.86 20.82 -10.41
C TRP A 300 15.45 19.72 -9.44
N THR A 301 16.00 18.50 -9.59
CA THR A 301 15.68 17.35 -8.74
C THR A 301 16.84 16.97 -7.83
N CYS A 302 18.08 16.99 -8.32
CA CYS A 302 19.30 16.64 -7.58
C CYS A 302 19.21 15.25 -6.91
N GLY A 303 18.64 14.27 -7.62
CA GLY A 303 18.35 12.93 -7.13
C GLY A 303 16.92 12.51 -7.50
N SER A 304 16.47 11.37 -6.94
CA SER A 304 15.20 10.75 -7.30
C SER A 304 14.14 10.95 -6.22
N TYR A 305 14.32 10.38 -5.03
CA TYR A 305 13.33 10.43 -3.95
C TYR A 305 13.95 10.23 -2.57
N SER A 306 13.18 10.56 -1.54
CA SER A 306 13.58 10.45 -0.14
C SER A 306 13.46 9.05 0.44
N TYR A 307 14.31 8.74 1.41
CA TYR A 307 14.31 7.47 2.16
C TYR A 307 14.68 7.70 3.63
N PRO A 308 14.31 6.78 4.55
CA PRO A 308 14.69 6.89 5.95
C PRO A 308 16.17 6.50 6.10
N LYS A 309 17.08 7.47 6.00
CA LYS A 309 18.51 7.23 6.26
C LYS A 309 18.76 6.92 7.73
N ILE A 310 19.77 6.12 8.06
CA ILE A 310 20.17 5.83 9.45
C ILE A 310 20.13 7.09 10.33
N GLY A 311 19.41 6.99 11.46
CA GLY A 311 19.26 8.09 12.42
C GLY A 311 18.20 9.12 12.06
N CYS A 312 17.44 8.90 10.98
CA CYS A 312 16.22 9.62 10.65
C CYS A 312 15.06 9.11 11.52
N SER A 313 14.48 10.00 12.31
CA SER A 313 13.32 9.73 13.16
C SER A 313 12.02 10.26 12.56
N THR A 314 10.88 9.90 13.15
CA THR A 314 9.59 10.54 12.87
C THR A 314 9.66 12.04 13.09
N GLN A 315 10.31 12.48 14.17
CA GLN A 315 10.51 13.90 14.48
C GLN A 315 11.27 14.63 13.36
N ASP A 316 12.23 13.98 12.70
CA ASP A 316 12.96 14.62 11.61
C ASP A 316 12.04 14.92 10.41
N ARG A 317 11.07 14.05 10.11
CA ARG A 317 10.06 14.34 9.08
C ARG A 317 9.08 15.42 9.52
N GLU A 318 8.67 15.42 10.79
CA GLU A 318 7.83 16.47 11.37
C GLU A 318 8.48 17.85 11.26
N ASN A 319 9.79 17.94 11.55
CA ASN A 319 10.54 19.18 11.43
C ASN A 319 10.61 19.67 9.97
N ILE A 320 10.69 18.78 8.98
CA ILE A 320 10.69 19.18 7.56
C ILE A 320 9.32 19.70 7.13
N MET A 321 8.23 19.06 7.55
CA MET A 321 6.86 19.51 7.20
C MET A 321 6.36 20.69 8.02
N GLU A 322 7.03 21.03 9.13
CA GLU A 322 6.63 22.16 9.98
C GLU A 322 6.56 23.47 9.17
N PRO A 323 5.44 24.20 9.18
CA PRO A 323 5.38 25.49 8.53
C PRO A 323 6.18 26.56 9.28
N LEU A 324 6.46 27.67 8.63
CA LEU A 324 7.10 28.84 9.19
C LEU A 324 6.16 30.05 9.17
N PRO A 325 6.16 30.88 10.21
CA PRO A 325 6.85 30.69 11.49
C PRO A 325 6.28 29.50 12.31
N GLY A 326 7.11 28.89 13.16
CA GLY A 326 6.72 27.72 13.96
C GLY A 326 5.74 28.04 15.09
N LYS A 327 5.10 27.00 15.67
CA LYS A 327 4.12 27.15 16.76
C LYS A 327 4.78 27.75 18.01
N GLY A 328 4.29 28.90 18.47
CA GLY A 328 4.80 29.60 19.67
C GLY A 328 5.61 30.87 19.40
N SER A 329 5.88 31.21 18.13
CA SER A 329 6.36 32.56 17.78
C SER A 329 5.25 33.57 18.07
N GLN A 330 5.47 34.48 19.03
CA GLN A 330 4.41 35.28 19.66
C GLN A 330 3.67 36.30 18.76
N SER A 331 3.94 36.42 17.46
CA SER A 331 3.30 37.49 16.66
C SER A 331 3.58 37.46 15.16
N GLN A 332 3.25 36.38 14.42
CA GLN A 332 3.16 36.45 12.94
C GLN A 332 2.12 35.48 12.36
N PRO A 333 1.47 35.82 11.22
CA PRO A 333 0.63 34.88 10.48
C PRO A 333 1.50 33.76 9.88
N LEU A 334 0.85 32.66 9.52
CA LEU A 334 1.47 31.57 8.74
C LEU A 334 2.10 32.17 7.46
N GLN A 335 3.28 31.73 7.02
CA GLN A 335 3.98 32.34 5.86
C GLN A 335 4.51 31.31 4.86
N VAL A 336 5.31 30.34 5.32
CA VAL A 336 5.96 29.36 4.44
C VAL A 336 5.56 27.96 4.84
N LEU A 337 5.01 27.18 3.91
CA LEU A 337 4.56 25.81 4.12
C LEU A 337 5.41 24.86 3.27
N PHE A 338 5.50 23.59 3.67
CA PHE A 338 6.32 22.59 2.98
C PHE A 338 5.47 21.39 2.59
N ALA A 339 5.39 21.13 1.28
CA ALA A 339 4.72 19.97 0.68
C ALA A 339 5.67 19.22 -0.25
N GLY A 340 5.21 18.12 -0.85
CA GLY A 340 6.02 17.19 -1.63
C GLY A 340 6.27 15.87 -0.93
N GLU A 341 6.78 14.88 -1.66
CA GLU A 341 6.89 13.48 -1.20
C GLU A 341 7.65 13.34 0.13
N ALA A 342 8.74 14.10 0.29
CA ALA A 342 9.64 14.01 1.43
C ALA A 342 9.01 14.51 2.74
N THR A 343 7.87 15.18 2.65
CA THR A 343 7.15 15.74 3.80
C THR A 343 6.02 14.84 4.30
N HIS A 344 5.78 13.67 3.67
CA HIS A 344 4.75 12.74 4.11
C HIS A 344 5.32 11.73 5.13
N PRO A 345 4.70 11.53 6.31
CA PRO A 345 5.25 10.66 7.36
C PRO A 345 5.34 9.20 6.94
N SER A 346 4.40 8.71 6.13
CA SER A 346 4.27 7.28 5.79
C SER A 346 4.25 6.92 4.29
N TYR A 347 4.27 7.89 3.37
CA TYR A 347 4.16 7.64 1.92
C TYR A 347 5.24 8.40 1.16
N TYR A 348 6.40 8.60 1.79
CA TYR A 348 7.56 9.22 1.18
C TYR A 348 8.04 8.42 -0.04
N GLY A 349 8.67 9.09 -1.00
CA GLY A 349 9.14 8.51 -2.26
C GLY A 349 8.05 8.18 -3.27
N THR A 350 6.82 8.66 -3.08
CA THR A 350 5.67 8.32 -3.94
C THR A 350 4.90 9.53 -4.45
N VAL A 351 4.23 9.35 -5.59
CA VAL A 351 3.32 10.36 -6.17
C VAL A 351 2.13 10.64 -5.24
N HIS A 352 1.50 9.60 -4.67
CA HIS A 352 0.35 9.80 -3.78
C HIS A 352 0.73 10.48 -2.46
N GLY A 353 1.95 10.23 -1.95
CA GLY A 353 2.49 10.98 -0.81
C GLY A 353 2.67 12.47 -1.11
N ALA A 354 3.14 12.81 -2.32
CA ALA A 354 3.21 14.20 -2.77
C ALA A 354 1.82 14.86 -2.90
N VAL A 355 0.83 14.13 -3.41
CA VAL A 355 -0.57 14.61 -3.49
C VAL A 355 -1.14 14.86 -2.09
N PHE A 356 -1.01 13.90 -1.17
CA PHE A 356 -1.53 14.06 0.20
C PHE A 356 -0.85 15.18 0.96
N SER A 357 0.47 15.38 0.80
CA SER A 357 1.14 16.52 1.42
C SER A 357 0.72 17.87 0.81
N GLY A 358 0.43 17.91 -0.49
CA GLY A 358 -0.18 19.08 -1.14
C GLY A 358 -1.54 19.42 -0.55
N TRP A 359 -2.45 18.43 -0.44
CA TRP A 359 -3.76 18.63 0.20
C TRP A 359 -3.65 19.05 1.66
N ARG A 360 -2.71 18.47 2.42
CA ARG A 360 -2.45 18.82 3.82
C ARG A 360 -2.11 20.31 3.98
N GLU A 361 -1.19 20.84 3.17
CA GLU A 361 -0.82 22.27 3.28
C GLU A 361 -1.92 23.21 2.75
N ALA A 362 -2.70 22.78 1.75
CA ALA A 362 -3.89 23.52 1.32
C ALA A 362 -4.96 23.58 2.44
N ASP A 363 -5.29 22.45 3.07
CA ASP A 363 -6.25 22.37 4.18
C ASP A 363 -5.77 23.16 5.41
N ARG A 364 -4.45 23.25 5.63
CA ARG A 364 -3.85 24.11 6.66
C ARG A 364 -4.17 25.58 6.42
N LEU A 365 -3.99 26.07 5.19
CA LEU A 365 -4.33 27.45 4.83
C LEU A 365 -5.83 27.72 4.98
N ILE A 366 -6.70 26.79 4.56
CA ILE A 366 -8.16 26.95 4.71
C ILE A 366 -8.56 27.04 6.18
N SER A 367 -7.97 26.19 7.01
CA SER A 367 -8.20 26.21 8.46
C SER A 367 -7.67 27.49 9.10
N HIS A 368 -6.54 28.01 8.62
CA HIS A 368 -5.98 29.29 9.08
C HIS A 368 -6.96 30.45 8.91
N TYR A 369 -7.83 30.40 7.89
CA TYR A 369 -8.85 31.41 7.62
C TYR A 369 -10.26 31.07 8.17
N SER A 370 -10.44 29.99 8.96
CA SER A 370 -11.75 29.51 9.45
C SER A 370 -11.90 29.57 11.00
N PRO A 371 -13.01 30.04 11.61
CA PRO A 371 -13.13 30.22 13.08
C PRO A 371 -13.84 29.06 13.86
N ILE A 372 -13.09 28.32 14.71
CA ILE A 372 -13.39 27.55 15.98
C ILE A 372 -14.49 26.43 16.06
N ALA A 373 -14.11 25.24 16.63
CA ALA A 373 -14.94 24.44 17.58
C ALA A 373 -14.14 23.35 18.37
N GLN A 374 -13.88 23.59 19.68
CA GLN A 374 -13.58 22.58 20.71
C GLN A 374 -14.78 22.50 21.67
N THR A 375 -15.34 21.31 21.95
CA THR A 375 -16.00 20.83 23.22
C THR A 375 -16.65 19.41 23.12
N ASN A 376 -16.44 18.61 24.18
CA ASN A 376 -17.26 17.54 24.79
C ASN A 376 -17.69 16.22 24.06
N GLN A 377 -16.96 15.15 24.45
CA GLN A 377 -17.35 13.88 25.12
C GLN A 377 -18.26 12.79 24.49
N ASN A 378 -17.73 11.55 24.61
CA ASN A 378 -18.42 10.29 24.94
C ASN A 378 -19.60 9.79 24.08
N THR A 379 -19.33 9.48 22.82
CA THR A 379 -20.05 8.40 22.14
C THR A 379 -19.06 7.46 21.48
N LYS A 380 -19.07 6.23 21.98
CA LYS A 380 -18.35 5.08 21.42
C LYS A 380 -18.87 4.88 19.99
N ARG A 381 -18.16 5.39 19.00
CA ARG A 381 -18.52 5.32 17.58
C ARG A 381 -17.97 4.02 17.01
N SER A 382 -18.86 3.07 16.71
CA SER A 382 -18.50 1.97 15.80
C SER A 382 -18.36 2.53 14.39
N CYS A 383 -17.30 2.11 13.71
CA CYS A 383 -16.98 2.51 12.35
C CYS A 383 -17.20 1.29 11.44
N GLY A 384 -17.90 1.49 10.32
CA GLY A 384 -18.12 0.48 9.28
C GLY A 384 -19.58 0.44 8.84
N ASP A 385 -19.81 0.77 7.56
CA ASP A 385 -21.01 0.55 6.73
C ASP A 385 -22.38 0.69 7.47
N TYR A 386 -23.21 1.73 7.34
CA TYR A 386 -23.77 2.35 6.14
C TYR A 386 -24.33 3.73 6.52
N GLY A 387 -23.94 4.79 5.81
CA GLY A 387 -24.59 6.09 6.02
C GLY A 387 -26.08 6.10 5.66
N ILE A 388 -26.50 5.18 4.78
CA ILE A 388 -27.92 4.97 4.41
C ILE A 388 -28.72 4.39 5.58
N ALA A 389 -28.17 3.44 6.34
CA ALA A 389 -28.85 2.87 7.50
C ALA A 389 -28.97 3.91 8.65
N ALA A 390 -27.93 4.73 8.85
CA ALA A 390 -27.99 5.84 9.78
C ALA A 390 -29.07 6.85 9.39
N ALA A 391 -29.16 7.22 8.11
CA ALA A 391 -30.16 8.18 7.61
C ALA A 391 -31.58 7.64 7.73
N HIS A 392 -31.78 6.38 7.34
CA HIS A 392 -33.06 5.68 7.47
C HIS A 392 -33.56 5.69 8.92
N ARG A 393 -32.66 5.45 9.88
CA ARG A 393 -33.00 5.46 11.32
C ARG A 393 -33.33 6.86 11.83
N LEU A 394 -32.59 7.89 11.40
CA LEU A 394 -32.88 9.28 11.76
C LEU A 394 -34.23 9.75 11.20
N ILE A 395 -34.53 9.47 9.93
CA ILE A 395 -35.81 9.84 9.33
C ILE A 395 -36.98 9.14 10.04
N ASN A 396 -36.88 7.83 10.30
CA ASN A 396 -37.92 7.08 11.01
C ASN A 396 -38.12 7.53 12.47
N ALA A 397 -37.10 8.16 13.08
CA ALA A 397 -37.20 8.76 14.41
C ALA A 397 -37.79 10.19 14.39
N GLY A 398 -38.23 10.69 13.23
CA GLY A 398 -38.88 12.00 13.09
C GLY A 398 -37.93 13.16 12.81
N PHE A 399 -36.68 12.90 12.43
CA PHE A 399 -35.78 13.96 11.97
C PHE A 399 -36.06 14.29 10.51
N HIS A 400 -36.20 15.58 10.19
CA HIS A 400 -36.65 16.02 8.87
C HIS A 400 -35.57 16.74 8.04
N ASN A 401 -34.44 17.13 8.64
CA ASN A 401 -33.36 17.86 7.97
C ASN A 401 -32.04 17.05 8.00
N VAL A 402 -32.07 15.89 7.36
CA VAL A 402 -30.92 14.97 7.22
C VAL A 402 -30.40 15.04 5.78
N ARG A 403 -29.07 15.02 5.59
CA ARG A 403 -28.44 14.91 4.26
C ARG A 403 -27.40 13.80 4.24
N ILE A 404 -27.36 13.03 3.16
CA ILE A 404 -26.29 12.07 2.87
C ILE A 404 -25.46 12.59 1.70
N LEU A 405 -24.15 12.63 1.87
CA LEU A 405 -23.22 13.01 0.81
C LEU A 405 -22.34 11.82 0.47
N GLU A 406 -22.44 11.34 -0.76
CA GLU A 406 -21.74 10.16 -1.26
C GLU A 406 -20.68 10.61 -2.27
N ALA A 407 -19.42 10.27 -1.98
CA ALA A 407 -18.28 10.69 -2.79
C ALA A 407 -18.29 10.06 -4.18
N THR A 408 -18.86 8.86 -4.31
CA THR A 408 -18.94 8.15 -5.57
C THR A 408 -20.27 8.41 -6.28
N ALA A 409 -20.36 7.99 -7.54
CA ALA A 409 -21.62 8.05 -8.29
C ALA A 409 -22.66 6.99 -7.85
N ARG A 410 -22.39 6.21 -6.78
CA ARG A 410 -23.24 5.09 -6.36
C ARG A 410 -23.35 4.95 -4.85
N SER A 411 -24.48 4.44 -4.40
CA SER A 411 -24.67 4.05 -2.99
C SER A 411 -24.01 2.70 -2.66
N GLY A 412 -23.74 2.46 -1.38
CA GLY A 412 -23.45 1.11 -0.86
C GLY A 412 -22.00 0.82 -0.45
N GLY A 413 -21.08 1.78 -0.51
CA GLY A 413 -19.70 1.57 -0.04
C GLY A 413 -19.01 0.44 -0.79
N ARG A 414 -18.49 -0.59 -0.10
CA ARG A 414 -17.87 -1.76 -0.77
C ARG A 414 -18.88 -2.74 -1.37
N ILE A 415 -20.16 -2.66 -1.06
CA ILE A 415 -21.18 -3.49 -1.72
C ILE A 415 -21.24 -3.12 -3.20
N LYS A 416 -20.99 -4.07 -4.10
CA LYS A 416 -21.08 -3.86 -5.54
C LYS A 416 -21.35 -5.17 -6.27
N THR A 417 -22.53 -5.23 -6.86
CA THR A 417 -22.93 -6.31 -7.75
C THR A 417 -22.52 -5.97 -9.19
N SER A 418 -22.11 -6.96 -9.96
CA SER A 418 -21.85 -6.86 -11.40
C SER A 418 -22.43 -8.07 -12.12
N ARG A 419 -22.40 -8.03 -13.46
CA ARG A 419 -22.75 -9.18 -14.30
C ARG A 419 -21.53 -9.68 -15.05
N LEU A 420 -21.39 -10.99 -15.11
CA LEU A 420 -20.44 -11.69 -15.96
C LEU A 420 -21.23 -12.69 -16.80
N GLY A 421 -21.54 -12.31 -18.04
CA GLY A 421 -22.57 -12.99 -18.83
C GLY A 421 -23.95 -12.86 -18.16
N ASP A 422 -24.65 -13.98 -18.03
CA ASP A 422 -25.97 -14.04 -17.38
C ASP A 422 -25.89 -14.11 -15.85
N SER A 423 -24.71 -14.39 -15.30
CA SER A 423 -24.50 -14.57 -13.87
C SER A 423 -24.33 -13.24 -13.13
N VAL A 424 -24.96 -13.18 -11.96
CA VAL A 424 -24.74 -12.11 -10.98
C VAL A 424 -23.49 -12.44 -10.17
N VAL A 425 -22.57 -11.50 -10.05
CA VAL A 425 -21.33 -11.66 -9.28
C VAL A 425 -21.16 -10.48 -8.32
N GLU A 426 -20.72 -10.77 -7.10
CA GLU A 426 -20.33 -9.72 -6.15
C GLU A 426 -18.85 -9.39 -6.32
N ILE A 427 -18.56 -8.14 -6.66
CA ILE A 427 -17.18 -7.61 -6.70
C ILE A 427 -16.78 -7.09 -5.31
N GLY A 428 -17.77 -6.97 -4.41
CA GLY A 428 -17.68 -6.39 -3.09
C GLY A 428 -17.84 -7.37 -1.94
N ALA A 429 -18.71 -7.04 -0.99
CA ALA A 429 -19.12 -7.96 0.07
C ALA A 429 -19.82 -9.20 -0.53
N ASN A 430 -19.48 -10.38 -0.02
CA ASN A 430 -19.89 -11.64 -0.66
C ASN A 430 -20.93 -12.46 0.14
N TRP A 431 -20.99 -12.32 1.47
CA TRP A 431 -21.82 -13.18 2.33
C TRP A 431 -22.60 -12.38 3.38
N ILE A 432 -23.78 -12.86 3.76
CA ILE A 432 -24.47 -12.50 5.00
C ILE A 432 -24.10 -13.57 6.01
N HIS A 433 -23.24 -13.20 6.96
CA HIS A 433 -22.78 -14.13 7.98
C HIS A 433 -23.86 -14.38 9.04
N GLY A 434 -24.18 -15.64 9.30
CA GLY A 434 -25.20 -16.02 10.28
C GLY A 434 -26.57 -15.39 10.03
N PRO A 435 -27.30 -15.80 8.96
CA PRO A 435 -28.63 -15.32 8.64
C PRO A 435 -29.66 -15.75 9.70
N CYS A 436 -29.73 -15.00 10.79
CA CYS A 436 -30.70 -15.20 11.86
C CYS A 436 -31.31 -13.85 12.26
N LYS A 437 -32.33 -13.88 13.14
CA LYS A 437 -32.99 -12.66 13.63
C LYS A 437 -32.06 -11.69 14.38
N GLU A 438 -30.91 -12.16 14.86
CA GLU A 438 -29.89 -11.31 15.48
C GLU A 438 -29.09 -10.51 14.43
N ASN A 439 -29.02 -10.97 13.18
CA ASN A 439 -28.38 -10.25 12.09
C ASN A 439 -29.34 -9.20 11.48
N PRO A 440 -29.05 -7.90 11.59
CA PRO A 440 -29.92 -6.85 11.08
C PRO A 440 -30.00 -6.81 9.54
N VAL A 441 -28.94 -7.23 8.83
CA VAL A 441 -28.92 -7.30 7.36
C VAL A 441 -29.83 -8.44 6.89
N PHE A 442 -29.82 -9.58 7.57
CA PHE A 442 -30.76 -10.68 7.31
C PHE A 442 -32.22 -10.24 7.51
N CYS A 443 -32.53 -9.58 8.62
CA CYS A 443 -33.89 -9.07 8.89
C CYS A 443 -34.38 -8.10 7.80
N LEU A 444 -33.52 -7.18 7.35
CA LEU A 444 -33.85 -6.24 6.27
C LEU A 444 -34.06 -6.98 4.94
N ALA A 445 -33.19 -7.93 4.62
CA ALA A 445 -33.32 -8.69 3.39
C ALA A 445 -34.57 -9.59 3.37
N GLN A 446 -34.95 -10.16 4.52
CA GLN A 446 -36.21 -10.87 4.68
C GLN A 446 -37.41 -9.95 4.45
N LYS A 447 -37.41 -8.75 5.07
CA LYS A 447 -38.47 -7.73 4.89
C LYS A 447 -38.67 -7.37 3.41
N TYR A 448 -37.59 -7.27 2.65
CA TYR A 448 -37.61 -6.91 1.23
C TYR A 448 -37.76 -8.10 0.28
N GLY A 449 -37.86 -9.34 0.78
CA GLY A 449 -37.98 -10.53 -0.05
C GLY A 449 -36.75 -10.79 -0.95
N LEU A 450 -35.56 -10.47 -0.46
CA LEU A 450 -34.30 -10.58 -1.21
C LEU A 450 -33.54 -11.89 -0.98
N LEU A 451 -33.98 -12.68 0.01
CA LEU A 451 -33.32 -13.92 0.41
C LEU A 451 -33.88 -15.11 -0.34
N ASP A 452 -33.02 -16.11 -0.53
CA ASP A 452 -33.46 -17.43 -0.96
C ASP A 452 -34.39 -18.06 0.10
N PRO A 453 -35.47 -18.75 -0.27
CA PRO A 453 -36.35 -19.45 0.67
C PRO A 453 -35.60 -20.39 1.64
N GLU A 454 -34.50 -21.02 1.21
CA GLU A 454 -33.71 -21.91 2.05
C GLU A 454 -33.05 -21.18 3.24
N ALA A 455 -32.65 -19.91 3.05
CA ALA A 455 -32.10 -19.06 4.11
C ALA A 455 -33.14 -18.70 5.20
N LEU A 456 -34.44 -18.82 4.90
CA LEU A 456 -35.52 -18.48 5.81
C LEU A 456 -35.96 -19.66 6.70
N THR A 457 -35.47 -20.87 6.44
CA THR A 457 -35.86 -22.06 7.18
C THR A 457 -35.35 -22.02 8.63
N PRO A 458 -36.15 -22.38 9.63
CA PRO A 458 -35.70 -22.46 11.03
C PRO A 458 -34.51 -23.42 11.20
N GLU A 459 -34.46 -24.49 10.41
CA GLU A 459 -33.38 -25.46 10.40
C GLU A 459 -32.06 -24.79 10.04
N ASN A 460 -32.04 -23.99 8.96
CA ASN A 460 -30.85 -23.25 8.56
C ASN A 460 -30.43 -22.23 9.63
N GLN A 461 -31.37 -21.44 10.15
CA GLN A 461 -31.11 -20.40 11.16
C GLN A 461 -30.57 -20.95 12.49
N ALA A 462 -30.71 -22.25 12.76
CA ALA A 462 -30.24 -22.91 13.97
C ALA A 462 -28.85 -23.54 13.83
N ILE A 463 -28.27 -23.59 12.62
CA ILE A 463 -26.96 -24.17 12.38
C ILE A 463 -25.87 -23.19 12.81
N ASP A 464 -24.97 -23.60 13.72
CA ASP A 464 -23.75 -22.86 13.99
C ASP A 464 -22.62 -23.37 13.09
N VAL A 465 -22.11 -22.50 12.22
CA VAL A 465 -21.01 -22.81 11.30
C VAL A 465 -19.64 -22.33 11.77
N GLY A 466 -19.55 -21.69 12.94
CA GLY A 466 -18.27 -21.17 13.44
C GLY A 466 -17.58 -20.19 12.48
N GLY A 467 -18.33 -19.53 11.58
CA GLY A 467 -17.78 -18.54 10.63
C GLY A 467 -17.19 -19.10 9.33
N HIS A 468 -17.33 -20.40 9.02
CA HIS A 468 -16.79 -20.99 7.78
C HIS A 468 -17.86 -21.73 6.95
N PRO A 469 -17.88 -21.58 5.60
CA PRO A 469 -18.83 -22.30 4.76
C PRO A 469 -18.61 -23.82 4.82
N PRO A 470 -19.66 -24.65 4.96
CA PRO A 470 -19.53 -26.11 5.12
C PRO A 470 -19.23 -26.88 3.82
N GLY A 471 -18.70 -26.21 2.79
CA GLY A 471 -18.44 -26.82 1.50
C GLY A 471 -17.30 -27.84 1.57
N LEU A 472 -17.48 -29.02 0.97
CA LEU A 472 -16.41 -29.99 0.76
C LEU A 472 -15.44 -29.45 -0.31
N PRO A 473 -14.21 -29.06 0.04
CA PRO A 473 -13.30 -28.45 -0.94
C PRO A 473 -12.75 -29.52 -1.88
N ASN A 474 -12.71 -29.22 -3.19
CA ASN A 474 -11.83 -29.96 -4.10
C ASN A 474 -10.42 -29.39 -3.98
N ILE A 475 -9.48 -30.20 -3.49
CA ILE A 475 -8.10 -29.76 -3.26
C ILE A 475 -7.19 -30.36 -4.32
N PHE A 476 -6.31 -29.52 -4.87
CA PHE A 476 -5.33 -29.91 -5.88
C PHE A 476 -3.93 -29.51 -5.42
N SER A 477 -2.95 -30.38 -5.65
CA SER A 477 -1.54 -30.03 -5.47
C SER A 477 -1.02 -29.23 -6.66
N SER A 478 0.13 -28.57 -6.47
CA SER A 478 0.85 -27.89 -7.57
C SER A 478 1.37 -28.84 -8.65
N SER A 479 1.35 -30.16 -8.40
CA SER A 479 1.63 -31.19 -9.41
C SER A 479 0.39 -31.59 -10.23
N GLY A 480 -0.77 -30.95 -9.98
CA GLY A 480 -2.03 -31.24 -10.68
C GLY A 480 -2.77 -32.47 -10.15
N ARG A 481 -2.31 -33.09 -9.05
CA ARG A 481 -3.01 -34.21 -8.40
C ARG A 481 -4.20 -33.67 -7.61
N LYS A 482 -5.39 -34.22 -7.85
CA LYS A 482 -6.54 -34.06 -6.95
C LYS A 482 -6.29 -34.87 -5.67
N LEU A 483 -6.41 -34.21 -4.52
CA LEU A 483 -6.28 -34.83 -3.21
C LEU A 483 -7.66 -35.27 -2.72
N ASN A 484 -7.72 -36.43 -2.07
CA ASN A 484 -8.93 -36.90 -1.41
C ASN A 484 -9.08 -36.22 -0.04
N ALA A 485 -10.29 -36.18 0.52
CA ALA A 485 -10.53 -35.60 1.85
C ALA A 485 -9.62 -36.23 2.94
N GLU A 486 -9.40 -37.54 2.84
CA GLU A 486 -8.51 -38.28 3.73
C GLU A 486 -7.04 -37.83 3.66
N ASP A 487 -6.57 -37.35 2.49
CA ASP A 487 -5.18 -36.90 2.30
C ASP A 487 -4.86 -35.63 3.10
N ILE A 488 -5.87 -34.84 3.46
CA ILE A 488 -5.72 -33.50 4.08
C ILE A 488 -6.45 -33.34 5.41
N TYR A 489 -7.31 -34.31 5.77
CA TYR A 489 -8.06 -34.31 7.02
C TYR A 489 -7.18 -34.12 8.27
N PRO A 490 -6.00 -34.76 8.40
CA PRO A 490 -5.14 -34.55 9.58
C PRO A 490 -4.70 -33.09 9.75
N ALA A 491 -4.28 -32.43 8.67
CA ALA A 491 -3.94 -31.02 8.67
C ALA A 491 -5.15 -30.14 9.00
N GLN A 492 -6.29 -30.40 8.37
CA GLN A 492 -7.53 -29.64 8.57
C GLN A 492 -7.98 -29.70 10.03
N LYS A 493 -8.02 -30.92 10.59
CA LYS A 493 -8.36 -31.15 12.00
C LYS A 493 -7.45 -30.35 12.94
N MET A 494 -6.13 -30.48 12.79
CA MET A 494 -5.16 -29.76 13.62
C MET A 494 -5.33 -28.25 13.51
N PHE A 495 -5.52 -27.72 12.29
CA PHE A 495 -5.69 -26.28 12.09
C PHE A 495 -6.97 -25.74 12.73
N SER A 496 -8.09 -26.45 12.60
CA SER A 496 -9.36 -26.09 13.24
C SER A 496 -9.29 -26.13 14.77
N GLU A 497 -8.62 -27.14 15.34
CA GLU A 497 -8.39 -27.22 16.79
C GLU A 497 -7.58 -26.01 17.29
N LEU A 498 -6.50 -25.65 16.59
CA LEU A 498 -5.67 -24.50 16.95
C LEU A 498 -6.41 -23.17 16.82
N LEU A 499 -7.26 -22.98 15.81
CA LEU A 499 -8.11 -21.80 15.73
C LEU A 499 -9.08 -21.74 16.91
N GLY A 500 -9.76 -22.83 17.25
CA GLY A 500 -10.66 -22.87 18.42
C GLY A 500 -9.94 -22.61 19.75
N GLU A 501 -8.73 -23.14 19.92
CA GLU A 501 -7.90 -22.84 21.09
C GLU A 501 -7.50 -21.36 21.15
N SER A 502 -7.19 -20.76 20.00
CA SER A 502 -6.78 -19.35 19.92
C SER A 502 -7.88 -18.39 20.39
N GLU A 503 -9.16 -18.75 20.23
CA GLU A 503 -10.31 -17.97 20.71
C GLU A 503 -10.36 -17.88 22.25
N GLY A 504 -9.83 -18.88 22.95
CA GLY A 504 -9.84 -18.94 24.41
C GLY A 504 -8.87 -17.97 25.11
N PHE A 505 -7.86 -17.45 24.40
CA PHE A 505 -6.80 -16.62 25.00
C PHE A 505 -7.29 -15.28 25.56
N GLN A 506 -8.43 -14.76 25.07
CA GLN A 506 -9.07 -13.56 25.64
C GLN A 506 -9.34 -13.70 27.15
N SER A 507 -9.65 -14.92 27.61
CA SER A 507 -10.08 -15.20 28.98
C SER A 507 -8.94 -15.53 29.97
N GLN A 508 -7.72 -15.79 29.47
CA GLN A 508 -6.64 -16.40 30.25
C GLN A 508 -5.51 -15.45 30.69
N GLY A 509 -5.57 -14.17 30.32
CA GLY A 509 -4.73 -13.12 30.93
C GLY A 509 -3.22 -13.18 30.64
N GLY A 510 -2.81 -13.79 29.52
CA GLY A 510 -1.43 -13.77 29.04
C GLY A 510 -1.30 -14.33 27.64
N GLU A 511 -0.75 -13.56 26.71
CA GLU A 511 -0.45 -14.03 25.36
C GLU A 511 0.84 -14.87 25.39
N THR A 512 0.74 -16.15 24.99
CA THR A 512 1.92 -17.03 24.90
C THR A 512 2.76 -16.75 23.66
N CYS A 513 2.18 -16.07 22.66
CA CYS A 513 2.79 -15.71 21.39
C CYS A 513 2.31 -14.32 20.95
N PRO A 514 3.13 -13.56 20.21
CA PRO A 514 2.82 -12.17 19.82
C PRO A 514 1.76 -12.04 18.72
N SER A 515 1.39 -13.15 18.06
CA SER A 515 0.41 -13.16 16.97
C SER A 515 -0.26 -14.52 16.81
N LEU A 516 -1.43 -14.53 16.17
CA LEU A 516 -2.14 -15.75 15.80
C LEU A 516 -1.30 -16.63 14.87
N GLY A 517 -0.60 -16.02 13.91
CA GLY A 517 0.27 -16.73 12.98
C GLY A 517 1.46 -17.40 13.65
N ASP A 518 2.08 -16.74 14.65
CA ASP A 518 3.17 -17.32 15.43
C ASP A 518 2.69 -18.45 16.35
N PHE A 519 1.52 -18.29 16.97
CA PHE A 519 0.89 -19.33 17.77
C PHE A 519 0.65 -20.59 16.93
N ILE A 520 -0.09 -20.46 15.82
CA ILE A 520 -0.43 -21.61 14.96
C ILE A 520 0.85 -22.29 14.45
N ARG A 521 1.85 -21.54 13.95
CA ARG A 521 3.08 -22.17 13.45
C ARG A 521 3.89 -22.85 14.54
N SER A 522 3.92 -22.30 15.75
CA SER A 522 4.65 -22.88 16.88
C SER A 522 4.00 -24.18 17.33
N GLU A 523 2.68 -24.17 17.50
CA GLU A 523 1.90 -25.34 17.87
C GLU A 523 1.92 -26.43 16.79
N VAL A 524 1.76 -26.08 15.51
CA VAL A 524 1.86 -27.04 14.40
C VAL A 524 3.23 -27.71 14.39
N ARG A 525 4.33 -26.99 14.65
CA ARG A 525 5.66 -27.60 14.71
C ARG A 525 5.76 -28.62 15.85
N GLN A 526 5.18 -28.32 17.02
CA GLN A 526 5.19 -29.22 18.16
C GLN A 526 4.30 -30.45 17.94
N ARG A 527 3.02 -30.24 17.60
CA ARG A 527 2.05 -31.33 17.39
C ARG A 527 2.42 -32.22 16.22
N ALA A 528 2.84 -31.66 15.08
CA ALA A 528 3.29 -32.46 13.94
C ALA A 528 4.56 -33.27 14.24
N ALA A 529 5.38 -32.90 15.24
CA ALA A 529 6.54 -33.68 15.63
C ALA A 529 6.16 -34.94 16.42
N ASP A 530 5.03 -34.93 17.13
CA ASP A 530 4.55 -36.08 17.90
C ASP A 530 3.47 -36.88 17.15
N GLU A 531 2.40 -36.21 16.72
CA GLU A 531 1.23 -36.84 16.09
C GLU A 531 1.56 -37.44 14.72
N TRP A 532 2.48 -36.83 13.96
CA TRP A 532 2.84 -37.25 12.61
C TRP A 532 4.22 -37.89 12.50
N LYS A 533 4.80 -38.32 13.63
CA LYS A 533 6.13 -38.97 13.68
C LYS A 533 6.23 -40.26 12.87
N HIS A 534 5.10 -40.91 12.63
CA HIS A 534 4.98 -42.17 11.90
C HIS A 534 4.68 -41.99 10.41
N LEU A 535 4.34 -40.77 9.97
CA LEU A 535 4.08 -40.47 8.56
C LEU A 535 5.39 -40.40 7.79
N ASP A 536 5.38 -40.85 6.53
CA ASP A 536 6.52 -40.66 5.64
C ASP A 536 6.73 -39.17 5.32
N ALA A 537 7.94 -38.84 4.86
CA ALA A 537 8.36 -37.46 4.63
C ALA A 537 7.47 -36.72 3.61
N ASN A 538 6.95 -37.41 2.59
CA ASN A 538 6.13 -36.78 1.57
C ASN A 538 4.73 -36.47 2.12
N THR A 539 4.13 -37.43 2.83
CA THR A 539 2.82 -37.23 3.48
C THR A 539 2.90 -36.13 4.54
N ARG A 540 3.96 -36.11 5.37
CA ARG A 540 4.16 -35.03 6.35
C ARG A 540 4.34 -33.67 5.68
N SER A 541 5.10 -33.60 4.59
CA SER A 541 5.24 -32.37 3.81
C SER A 541 3.90 -31.91 3.23
N LEU A 542 3.07 -32.84 2.74
CA LEU A 542 1.75 -32.54 2.21
C LEU A 542 0.84 -31.93 3.28
N GLN A 543 0.82 -32.48 4.50
CA GLN A 543 0.04 -31.93 5.61
C GLN A 543 0.48 -30.50 5.97
N LEU A 544 1.79 -30.23 6.01
CA LEU A 544 2.30 -28.87 6.26
C LEU A 544 1.96 -27.88 5.13
N CYS A 545 1.96 -28.34 3.88
CA CYS A 545 1.49 -27.53 2.75
C CYS A 545 -0.01 -27.21 2.85
N ALA A 546 -0.83 -28.15 3.32
CA ALA A 546 -2.24 -27.94 3.57
C ALA A 546 -2.45 -26.87 4.66
N ILE A 547 -1.74 -26.96 5.79
CA ILE A 547 -1.77 -25.93 6.85
C ILE A 547 -1.32 -24.57 6.33
N SER A 548 -0.25 -24.53 5.53
CA SER A 548 0.19 -23.28 4.91
C SER A 548 -0.87 -22.66 3.98
N SER A 549 -1.68 -23.50 3.32
CA SER A 549 -2.78 -23.03 2.47
C SER A 549 -3.95 -22.51 3.30
N MET A 550 -4.27 -23.15 4.42
CA MET A 550 -5.32 -22.68 5.35
C MET A 550 -4.93 -21.37 6.04
N LEU A 551 -3.65 -21.17 6.40
CA LEU A 551 -3.15 -19.87 6.88
C LEU A 551 -3.40 -18.75 5.87
N LYS A 552 -3.26 -19.03 4.56
CA LYS A 552 -3.56 -18.04 3.50
C LYS A 552 -5.04 -17.76 3.37
N LEU A 553 -5.88 -18.80 3.47
CA LEU A 553 -7.33 -18.64 3.48
C LEU A 553 -7.76 -17.77 4.67
N GLU A 554 -7.19 -18.00 5.84
CA GLU A 554 -7.51 -17.25 7.05
C GLU A 554 -7.05 -15.79 6.98
N CYS A 555 -5.96 -15.50 6.25
CA CYS A 555 -5.60 -14.12 5.90
C CYS A 555 -6.69 -13.44 5.06
N CYS A 556 -7.38 -14.18 4.17
CA CYS A 556 -8.52 -13.65 3.41
C CYS A 556 -9.71 -13.34 4.32
N THR A 557 -9.97 -14.18 5.32
CA THR A 557 -11.02 -13.97 6.33
C THR A 557 -10.74 -12.71 7.16
N ASN A 558 -9.52 -12.58 7.68
CA ASN A 558 -9.11 -11.47 8.55
C ASN A 558 -8.76 -10.18 7.78
N GLY A 559 -8.69 -10.23 6.45
CA GLY A 559 -8.23 -9.11 5.62
C GLY A 559 -6.77 -8.70 5.89
N ALA A 560 -5.95 -9.63 6.40
CA ALA A 560 -4.56 -9.39 6.79
C ALA A 560 -3.58 -9.84 5.70
N HIS A 561 -2.37 -9.27 5.70
CA HIS A 561 -1.31 -9.74 4.79
C HIS A 561 -0.65 -11.03 5.27
N SER A 562 -0.62 -11.23 6.59
CA SER A 562 -0.20 -12.42 7.29
C SER A 562 -1.02 -12.54 8.59
N LEU A 563 -1.22 -13.75 9.10
CA LEU A 563 -1.76 -13.93 10.45
C LEU A 563 -0.78 -13.46 11.54
N ASP A 564 0.43 -13.07 11.17
CA ASP A 564 1.40 -12.47 12.10
C ASP A 564 1.04 -11.06 12.51
N GLU A 565 0.12 -10.43 11.76
CA GLU A 565 -0.45 -9.11 12.05
C GLU A 565 -1.74 -9.21 12.87
N VAL A 566 -2.26 -10.43 13.05
CA VAL A 566 -3.50 -10.69 13.80
C VAL A 566 -3.13 -10.95 15.25
N ALA A 567 -3.55 -10.06 16.15
CA ALA A 567 -3.29 -10.21 17.57
C ALA A 567 -3.99 -11.46 18.12
N LEU A 568 -3.23 -12.33 18.80
CA LEU A 568 -3.73 -13.59 19.34
C LEU A 568 -4.86 -13.35 20.35
N GLY A 569 -4.68 -12.39 21.28
CA GLY A 569 -5.69 -12.07 22.28
C GLY A 569 -6.95 -11.40 21.71
N ALA A 570 -6.90 -10.90 20.47
CA ALA A 570 -8.05 -10.29 19.80
C ALA A 570 -8.85 -11.25 18.92
N ASN A 571 -8.31 -12.45 18.60
CA ASN A 571 -8.96 -13.39 17.69
C ASN A 571 -10.34 -13.84 18.20
N GLY A 572 -10.48 -14.05 19.52
CA GLY A 572 -11.75 -14.41 20.16
C GLY A 572 -12.78 -13.27 20.29
N LEU A 573 -12.48 -12.05 19.82
CA LEU A 573 -13.43 -10.93 19.88
C LEU A 573 -14.51 -10.99 18.78
N TYR A 574 -14.27 -11.75 17.71
CA TYR A 574 -15.27 -11.94 16.66
C TYR A 574 -16.38 -12.86 17.18
N LYS A 575 -17.62 -12.37 17.15
CA LYS A 575 -18.79 -13.16 17.56
C LYS A 575 -19.49 -13.68 16.31
N THR A 576 -19.54 -14.99 16.17
CA THR A 576 -20.34 -15.66 15.13
C THR A 576 -21.82 -15.56 15.47
N LEU A 577 -22.64 -15.50 14.42
CA LEU A 577 -24.10 -15.59 14.52
C LEU A 577 -24.54 -16.92 13.89
N PRO A 578 -25.61 -17.56 14.40
CA PRO A 578 -26.11 -18.80 13.83
C PRO A 578 -26.74 -18.57 12.46
N GLY A 579 -26.73 -19.61 11.62
CA GLY A 579 -27.19 -19.62 10.24
C GLY A 579 -26.09 -20.00 9.24
N LEU A 580 -26.41 -20.76 8.20
CA LEU A 580 -25.51 -20.95 7.06
C LEU A 580 -25.40 -19.65 6.25
N ASP A 581 -24.19 -19.14 6.09
CA ASP A 581 -23.90 -17.95 5.29
C ASP A 581 -24.65 -17.97 3.95
N CYS A 582 -25.41 -16.91 3.68
CA CYS A 582 -26.23 -16.82 2.48
C CYS A 582 -25.88 -15.59 1.64
N THR A 583 -26.32 -15.57 0.38
CA THR A 583 -26.18 -14.43 -0.54
C THR A 583 -27.55 -13.98 -1.02
N PHE A 584 -27.60 -12.88 -1.78
CA PHE A 584 -28.82 -12.50 -2.50
C PHE A 584 -28.80 -13.06 -3.92
N PRO A 585 -29.79 -13.86 -4.35
CA PRO A 585 -29.84 -14.38 -5.72
C PRO A 585 -29.81 -13.27 -6.79
N GLY A 586 -30.37 -12.09 -6.48
CA GLY A 586 -30.34 -10.90 -7.34
C GLY A 586 -29.17 -9.94 -7.10
N GLY A 587 -28.25 -10.28 -6.19
CA GLY A 587 -27.13 -9.45 -5.75
C GLY A 587 -27.47 -8.39 -4.69
N TYR A 588 -26.43 -7.90 -4.02
CA TYR A 588 -26.50 -6.95 -2.89
C TYR A 588 -26.93 -5.54 -3.26
N GLU A 589 -26.84 -5.16 -4.53
CA GLU A 589 -27.47 -3.93 -4.99
C GLU A 589 -28.98 -3.88 -4.76
N GLY A 590 -29.67 -5.03 -4.73
CA GLY A 590 -31.11 -5.10 -4.43
C GLY A 590 -31.45 -4.51 -3.06
N LEU A 591 -30.64 -4.83 -2.03
CA LEU A 591 -30.83 -4.31 -0.68
C LEU A 591 -30.63 -2.79 -0.63
N ILE A 592 -29.61 -2.28 -1.32
CA ILE A 592 -29.34 -0.84 -1.40
C ILE A 592 -30.49 -0.13 -2.11
N LYS A 593 -30.99 -0.67 -3.22
CA LYS A 593 -32.14 -0.10 -3.95
C LYS A 593 -33.39 -0.04 -3.08
N SER A 594 -33.71 -1.11 -2.35
CA SER A 594 -34.86 -1.13 -1.44
C SER A 594 -34.73 -0.11 -0.31
N LEU A 595 -33.58 -0.04 0.36
CA LEU A 595 -33.33 0.97 1.41
C LEU A 595 -33.42 2.39 0.88
N MET A 596 -32.88 2.65 -0.31
CA MET A 596 -32.94 3.97 -0.95
C MET A 596 -34.37 4.36 -1.37
N SER A 597 -35.22 3.39 -1.74
CA SER A 597 -36.60 3.65 -2.12
C SER A 597 -37.50 4.12 -0.97
N GLU A 598 -37.13 3.79 0.27
CA GLU A 598 -37.83 4.25 1.48
C GLU A 598 -37.40 5.66 1.92
N LEU A 599 -36.34 6.22 1.32
CA LEU A 599 -35.84 7.55 1.67
C LEU A 599 -36.48 8.64 0.80
N PRO A 600 -36.74 9.84 1.36
CA PRO A 600 -37.24 10.97 0.58
C PRO A 600 -36.32 11.33 -0.60
N SER A 601 -36.91 11.71 -1.74
CA SER A 601 -36.15 12.15 -2.92
C SER A 601 -35.27 13.37 -2.63
N GLY A 602 -34.02 13.34 -3.07
CA GLY A 602 -33.06 14.44 -2.87
C GLY A 602 -32.33 14.42 -1.52
N LEU A 603 -32.55 13.40 -0.68
CA LEU A 603 -31.81 13.21 0.57
C LEU A 603 -30.32 12.89 0.34
N VAL A 604 -30.01 12.22 -0.77
CA VAL A 604 -28.66 11.76 -1.12
C VAL A 604 -28.12 12.56 -2.29
N THR A 605 -26.94 13.13 -2.11
CA THR A 605 -26.19 13.81 -3.16
C THR A 605 -24.99 12.95 -3.55
N TYR A 606 -24.96 12.52 -4.82
CA TYR A 606 -23.91 11.67 -5.38
C TYR A 606 -22.79 12.46 -6.03
N SER A 607 -21.66 11.77 -6.27
CA SER A 607 -20.46 12.33 -6.87
C SER A 607 -20.04 13.62 -6.17
N ARG A 608 -20.24 13.63 -4.85
CA ARG A 608 -20.09 14.81 -4.02
C ARG A 608 -19.12 14.49 -2.90
N PRO A 609 -17.81 14.38 -3.20
CA PRO A 609 -16.83 14.13 -2.16
C PRO A 609 -16.85 15.30 -1.18
N VAL A 610 -17.01 14.96 0.10
CA VAL A 610 -17.04 15.94 1.17
C VAL A 610 -15.62 16.37 1.47
N ARG A 611 -15.33 17.65 1.24
CA ARG A 611 -14.05 18.25 1.56
C ARG A 611 -13.92 18.43 3.06
N CYS A 612 -14.90 19.11 3.66
CA CYS A 612 -14.90 19.48 5.07
C CYS A 612 -16.34 19.50 5.62
N VAL A 613 -16.50 19.11 6.88
CA VAL A 613 -17.75 19.29 7.63
C VAL A 613 -17.47 20.31 8.72
N HIS A 614 -18.19 21.43 8.69
CA HIS A 614 -18.10 22.50 9.66
C HIS A 614 -19.26 22.36 10.65
N TRP A 615 -18.97 22.20 11.94
CA TRP A 615 -19.98 22.16 13.00
C TRP A 615 -19.58 23.07 14.17
N SER A 616 -20.57 23.66 14.84
CA SER A 616 -20.37 24.52 16.01
C SER A 616 -20.57 23.74 17.30
N ASN A 617 -19.84 24.11 18.35
CA ASN A 617 -19.91 23.49 19.67
C ASN A 617 -20.51 24.39 20.75
N SER A 618 -21.05 25.56 20.36
CA SER A 618 -21.63 26.50 21.32
C SER A 618 -23.03 26.04 21.76
N GLU A 619 -23.23 25.74 23.05
CA GLU A 619 -24.52 25.32 23.63
C GLU A 619 -25.66 26.34 23.46
N LYS A 620 -25.36 27.58 23.04
CA LYS A 620 -26.30 28.71 23.09
C LYS A 620 -27.09 28.97 21.81
N THR A 621 -26.74 28.36 20.66
CA THR A 621 -27.52 28.50 19.42
C THR A 621 -27.50 27.22 18.58
N ARG A 622 -28.68 26.71 18.17
CA ARG A 622 -28.80 25.63 17.15
C ARG A 622 -28.27 26.17 15.82
N THR A 623 -26.98 25.95 15.56
CA THR A 623 -26.35 26.29 14.28
C THR A 623 -26.29 25.03 13.42
N PRO A 624 -26.84 25.04 12.19
CA PRO A 624 -26.83 23.87 11.30
C PRO A 624 -25.40 23.51 10.91
N VAL A 625 -25.15 22.21 10.72
CA VAL A 625 -23.88 21.70 10.20
C VAL A 625 -23.74 22.17 8.75
N ILE A 626 -22.59 22.75 8.41
CA ILE A 626 -22.29 23.21 7.06
C ILE A 626 -21.30 22.25 6.44
N VAL A 627 -21.69 21.57 5.37
CA VAL A 627 -20.82 20.66 4.64
C VAL A 627 -20.31 21.32 3.40
N GLU A 628 -18.99 21.41 3.28
CA GLU A 628 -18.32 21.89 2.09
C GLU A 628 -17.93 20.70 1.23
N CYS A 629 -18.47 20.69 0.02
CA CYS A 629 -18.16 19.69 -0.99
C CYS A 629 -16.91 20.10 -1.79
N ASN A 630 -16.27 19.16 -2.47
CA ASN A 630 -15.05 19.43 -3.24
C ASN A 630 -15.23 20.49 -4.35
N ASP A 631 -16.45 20.69 -4.83
CA ASP A 631 -16.82 21.72 -5.81
C ASP A 631 -17.09 23.10 -5.19
N GLY A 632 -16.89 23.24 -3.87
CA GLY A 632 -17.10 24.49 -3.14
C GLY A 632 -18.56 24.75 -2.76
N GLU A 633 -19.50 23.89 -3.15
CA GLU A 633 -20.89 23.98 -2.70
C GLU A 633 -20.94 23.78 -1.18
N LYS A 634 -21.66 24.69 -0.49
CA LYS A 634 -21.90 24.61 0.96
C LYS A 634 -23.33 24.19 1.22
N ILE A 635 -23.48 23.01 1.82
CA ILE A 635 -24.76 22.39 2.12
C ILE A 635 -25.00 22.52 3.62
N THR A 636 -26.06 23.20 4.03
CA THR A 636 -26.45 23.30 5.44
C THR A 636 -27.48 22.23 5.78
N ALA A 637 -27.25 21.48 6.85
CA ALA A 637 -28.20 20.51 7.40
C ALA A 637 -28.07 20.41 8.91
N ASP A 638 -29.15 20.08 9.62
CA ASP A 638 -29.08 19.86 11.07
C ASP A 638 -28.32 18.55 11.40
N HIS A 639 -28.40 17.56 10.50
CA HIS A 639 -27.69 16.29 10.61
C HIS A 639 -27.09 15.89 9.27
N VAL A 640 -25.78 15.65 9.26
CA VAL A 640 -25.03 15.25 8.06
C VAL A 640 -24.48 13.85 8.29
N ILE A 641 -24.73 12.97 7.32
CA ILE A 641 -24.11 11.65 7.29
C ILE A 641 -23.15 11.60 6.12
N VAL A 642 -21.88 11.40 6.46
CA VAL A 642 -20.79 11.28 5.50
C VAL A 642 -20.41 9.80 5.41
N THR A 643 -20.61 9.18 4.24
CA THR A 643 -20.17 7.80 3.98
C THR A 643 -18.71 7.82 3.56
N HIS A 644 -17.81 7.30 4.39
CA HIS A 644 -16.37 7.27 4.11
C HIS A 644 -15.78 5.91 4.46
N ALA A 645 -14.80 5.46 3.68
CA ALA A 645 -13.97 4.33 4.07
C ALA A 645 -13.07 4.73 5.25
N VAL A 646 -13.07 3.93 6.32
CA VAL A 646 -12.31 4.18 7.57
C VAL A 646 -10.82 4.46 7.30
N ALA A 647 -10.25 3.85 6.26
CA ALA A 647 -8.88 4.10 5.80
C ALA A 647 -8.60 5.55 5.37
N GLN A 648 -9.60 6.31 4.92
CA GLN A 648 -9.48 7.74 4.61
C GLN A 648 -9.64 8.62 5.85
N LEU A 649 -10.42 8.19 6.86
CA LEU A 649 -10.53 8.85 8.15
C LEU A 649 -9.23 8.68 8.98
N PHE A 650 -8.61 7.50 8.99
CA PHE A 650 -7.32 7.31 9.65
C PHE A 650 -6.18 8.11 9.00
N ARG A 651 -6.22 8.34 7.68
CA ARG A 651 -5.31 9.29 7.02
C ARG A 651 -5.52 10.75 7.45
N ARG A 652 -6.70 11.08 7.98
CA ARG A 652 -7.03 12.41 8.54
C ARG A 652 -6.80 12.51 10.06
N PHE A 653 -6.83 11.40 10.81
CA PHE A 653 -6.74 11.38 12.29
C PHE A 653 -5.36 11.08 12.89
N THR A 654 -4.40 10.46 12.17
CA THR A 654 -3.05 10.24 12.73
C THR A 654 -2.13 11.46 12.64
N GLY A 655 -2.63 12.59 13.12
CA GLY A 655 -1.87 13.38 14.09
C GLY A 655 -2.45 13.08 15.47
N GLU A 656 -1.87 12.13 16.20
CA GLU A 656 -2.14 11.97 17.63
C GLU A 656 -1.02 12.70 18.40
N CYS A 657 -1.39 13.83 19.01
CA CYS A 657 -0.80 14.21 20.28
C CYS A 657 -1.24 13.17 21.31
N GLU A 658 -0.27 12.73 22.12
CA GLU A 658 -0.48 12.16 23.44
C GLU A 658 -1.50 13.01 24.23
N VAL A 659 -2.72 12.51 24.43
CA VAL A 659 -3.47 12.67 25.69
C VAL A 659 -4.44 11.49 25.81
N PHE A 660 -3.97 10.35 26.33
CA PHE A 660 -4.82 9.39 27.04
C PHE A 660 -4.03 8.53 28.04
N GLU A 661 -3.19 9.19 28.85
CA GLU A 661 -2.79 8.68 30.17
C GLU A 661 -2.98 9.81 31.20
N MET A 662 -4.19 9.93 31.77
CA MET A 662 -4.40 10.57 33.08
C MET A 662 -5.81 10.33 33.67
N LEU A 663 -6.34 9.11 33.56
CA LEU A 663 -7.55 8.69 34.30
C LEU A 663 -7.51 7.23 34.80
N LEU A 664 -6.34 6.76 35.23
CA LEU A 664 -6.21 5.61 36.16
C LEU A 664 -5.04 5.86 37.14
N ASN A 665 -5.14 6.96 37.90
CA ASN A 665 -4.85 7.12 39.34
C ASN A 665 -4.85 8.61 39.70
#